data_AF-A0A835A2F5-F1
#
_entry.id   AF-A0A835A2F5-F1
#
_cell.length_a   1.000
_cell.length_b   1.000
_cell.length_c   1.000
_cell.angle_alpha   90.00
_cell.angle_beta   90.00
_cell.angle_gamma   90.00
#
_symmetry.space_group_name_H-M   'P 1'
#
loop_
_entity.id
_entity.type
_entity.pdbx_description
1 polymer ?
#
loop_
_entity_poly.entity_id
_entity_poly.type
_entity_poly.pdbx_seq_one_letter_code
_entity_poly.pdbx_strand_id
1 'polypeptide(L)'
;MLRLHGKLYGNQLKGCLLLAEHNILCEVFAAISFSRNLMHKGVIHCVLYTLNMIWTQREWENTYLLTGLGLSCLFSDCYFLKTVYEVVKVCEHELKRRIGEEINGTLSYHTYFVSLLRLILPFLLQLLRCIHSLWRDEISCNLSEEIEMAKMPMNNDEGFQQNEMGELLEKVLESGYKVIGLCMSIEGAFAELLDKSSFSAAFADFDYMKFKHLRKLIDAVFLPLVRNCPTEFWKEWMSDLLRTFLRHCEDLLYYAWFSLMHEGRAKVPYYFGQLTGSAENIEKLEHSLLLDFTRAVCRLVGNIASLESNNGHLQYFDVSDIRMTAAQDHESVSSSSLIGFLLANDCFRRLRASFFGYWVDDEATRNAIPFCRDLVQLAGVTEDPRLKLFVLDELLPSLIRRIDDQLPCAIRHLICKLNSNISDDVNKALIALCRESYYYLSSNADECQNIVGEGKDIDNFSDNFMRWLASQKKDLCTKAYHAAPNEFDGWEIEWNWEFEEEFRRYLPLYIGMLKEVDAIDCSSKDDHSDREILEKLNPEFRFKYAINSVEHHHFITISKIRRGADHFDSVMNRLENIETPFSTFYFNDVEDSVRVLLDSILYFWEPQFHPLIREGHKSLLLWIIEQLAKGKEFEDFQPLTPDPRDFPIHLEPYALLYIRTKLKTSEVCH
;
A
#
# COMPACT_ATOMS: atom_id res chain seq x y z
N MET A 1 -45.37 -24.25 -15.45
CA MET A 1 -44.19 -23.70 -14.76
C MET A 1 -43.39 -22.82 -15.71
N LEU A 2 -44.02 -21.72 -16.15
CA LEU A 2 -43.52 -20.73 -17.11
C LEU A 2 -43.78 -19.38 -16.44
N ARG A 3 -42.76 -18.71 -15.86
CA ARG A 3 -42.81 -17.27 -15.51
C ARG A 3 -41.52 -16.62 -14.99
N LEU A 4 -40.36 -17.27 -15.01
CA LEU A 4 -39.09 -16.68 -14.50
C LEU A 4 -37.99 -16.43 -15.57
N HIS A 5 -38.20 -16.74 -16.85
CA HIS A 5 -37.17 -16.56 -17.90
C HIS A 5 -37.46 -15.48 -18.97
N GLY A 6 -38.63 -14.83 -18.95
CA GLY A 6 -38.99 -13.83 -19.97
C GLY A 6 -38.36 -12.44 -19.78
N LYS A 7 -38.00 -12.06 -18.54
CA LYS A 7 -37.41 -10.74 -18.25
C LYS A 7 -35.93 -10.63 -18.63
N LEU A 8 -35.15 -11.69 -18.43
CA LEU A 8 -33.72 -11.72 -18.73
C LEU A 8 -33.45 -11.58 -20.24
N TYR A 9 -34.20 -12.33 -21.07
CA TYR A 9 -34.09 -12.23 -22.53
C TYR A 9 -34.54 -10.86 -23.08
N GLY A 10 -35.60 -10.29 -22.51
CA GLY A 10 -36.07 -8.95 -22.91
C GLY A 10 -35.07 -7.85 -22.58
N ASN A 11 -34.38 -7.95 -21.44
CA ASN A 11 -33.37 -6.98 -21.02
C ASN A 11 -32.09 -7.06 -21.89
N GLN A 12 -31.61 -8.27 -22.21
CA GLN A 12 -30.45 -8.46 -23.09
C GLN A 12 -30.69 -7.91 -24.51
N LEU A 13 -31.86 -8.19 -25.10
CA LEU A 13 -32.21 -7.66 -26.42
C LEU A 13 -32.24 -6.13 -26.42
N LYS A 14 -32.78 -5.52 -25.35
CA LYS A 14 -32.83 -4.07 -25.18
C LYS A 14 -31.43 -3.48 -24.97
N GLY A 15 -30.54 -4.15 -24.23
CA GLY A 15 -29.14 -3.76 -24.10
C GLY A 15 -28.40 -3.74 -25.44
N CYS A 16 -28.56 -4.76 -26.28
CA CYS A 16 -27.93 -4.80 -27.61
C CYS A 16 -28.40 -3.67 -28.53
N LEU A 17 -29.68 -3.28 -28.45
CA LEU A 17 -30.19 -2.13 -29.20
C LEU A 17 -29.57 -0.81 -28.71
N LEU A 18 -29.45 -0.64 -27.39
CA LEU A 18 -28.77 0.52 -26.79
C LEU A 18 -27.30 0.60 -27.22
N LEU A 19 -26.62 -0.52 -27.41
CA LEU A 19 -25.22 -0.55 -27.88
C LEU A 19 -25.11 -0.08 -29.33
N ALA A 20 -26.03 -0.51 -30.19
CA ALA A 20 -26.09 -0.04 -31.57
C ALA A 20 -26.40 1.47 -31.65
N GLU A 21 -27.38 1.95 -30.87
CA GLU A 21 -27.71 3.38 -30.76
C GLU A 21 -26.51 4.20 -30.25
N HIS A 22 -25.83 3.70 -29.21
CA HIS A 22 -24.62 4.32 -28.67
C HIS A 22 -23.56 4.51 -29.75
N ASN A 23 -23.22 3.44 -30.48
CA ASN A 23 -22.16 3.49 -31.48
C ASN A 23 -22.47 4.50 -32.60
N ILE A 24 -23.72 4.53 -33.09
CA ILE A 24 -24.15 5.51 -34.09
C ILE A 24 -24.02 6.94 -33.56
N LEU A 25 -24.43 7.19 -32.32
CA LEU A 25 -24.33 8.51 -31.69
C LEU A 25 -22.88 8.96 -31.52
N CYS A 26 -21.96 8.05 -31.16
CA CYS A 26 -20.54 8.35 -31.08
C CYS A 26 -19.93 8.71 -32.44
N GLU A 27 -20.33 8.02 -33.52
CA GLU A 27 -19.88 8.38 -34.86
C GLU A 27 -20.37 9.77 -35.29
N VAL A 28 -21.64 10.05 -35.04
CA VAL A 28 -22.24 11.38 -35.29
C VAL A 28 -21.49 12.44 -34.49
N PHE A 29 -21.18 12.18 -33.23
CA PHE A 29 -20.38 13.08 -32.40
C PHE A 29 -18.99 13.34 -33.00
N ALA A 30 -18.27 12.27 -33.36
CA ALA A 30 -16.92 12.38 -33.91
C ALA A 30 -16.94 13.20 -35.22
N ALA A 31 -17.81 12.84 -36.16
CA ALA A 31 -17.94 13.51 -37.45
C ALA A 31 -18.25 15.01 -37.30
N ILE A 32 -19.18 15.37 -36.40
CA ILE A 32 -19.54 16.76 -36.15
C ILE A 32 -18.40 17.52 -35.46
N SER A 33 -17.73 16.89 -34.49
CA SER A 33 -16.65 17.53 -33.73
C SER A 33 -15.43 17.85 -34.60
N PHE A 34 -15.12 17.00 -35.59
CA PHE A 34 -14.07 17.27 -36.58
C PHE A 34 -14.42 18.42 -37.54
N SER A 35 -15.70 18.75 -37.73
CA SER A 35 -16.13 19.81 -38.66
C SER A 35 -15.85 21.25 -38.19
N ARG A 36 -15.45 21.44 -36.92
CA ARG A 36 -15.07 22.73 -36.26
C ARG A 36 -16.06 23.90 -36.43
N ASN A 37 -17.27 23.65 -36.89
CA ASN A 37 -18.19 24.71 -37.27
C ASN A 37 -19.15 25.07 -36.12
N LEU A 38 -19.12 26.35 -35.69
CA LEU A 38 -19.84 26.89 -34.53
C LEU A 38 -21.36 26.64 -34.54
N MET A 39 -21.95 26.44 -35.72
CA MET A 39 -23.37 26.14 -35.92
C MET A 39 -23.81 24.79 -35.32
N HIS A 40 -22.89 23.88 -35.03
CA HIS A 40 -23.21 22.52 -34.57
C HIS A 40 -23.16 22.36 -33.05
N LYS A 41 -22.90 23.43 -32.29
CA LYS A 41 -22.82 23.39 -30.83
C LYS A 41 -24.08 22.80 -30.17
N GLY A 42 -25.27 23.21 -30.61
CA GLY A 42 -26.52 22.65 -30.10
C GLY A 42 -26.66 21.15 -30.37
N VAL A 43 -26.18 20.69 -31.53
CA VAL A 43 -26.26 19.27 -31.93
C VAL A 43 -25.31 18.41 -31.10
N ILE A 44 -24.08 18.87 -30.86
CA ILE A 44 -23.10 18.18 -30.01
C ILE A 44 -23.69 17.96 -28.61
N HIS A 45 -24.32 18.98 -28.03
CA HIS A 45 -24.97 18.87 -26.73
C HIS A 45 -26.11 17.84 -26.75
N CYS A 46 -26.98 17.84 -27.77
CA CYS A 46 -28.05 16.85 -27.90
C CYS A 46 -27.53 15.41 -28.01
N VAL A 47 -26.45 15.20 -28.77
CA VAL A 47 -25.84 13.87 -28.93
C VAL A 47 -25.27 13.38 -27.61
N LEU A 48 -24.48 14.20 -26.91
CA LEU A 48 -23.92 13.84 -25.60
C LEU A 48 -25.00 13.63 -24.53
N TYR A 49 -26.05 14.44 -24.54
CA TYR A 49 -27.19 14.27 -23.63
C TYR A 49 -27.86 12.92 -23.85
N THR A 50 -28.06 12.53 -25.13
CA THR A 50 -28.65 11.23 -25.47
C THR A 50 -27.73 10.08 -25.06
N LEU A 51 -26.42 10.21 -25.26
CA LEU A 51 -25.44 9.23 -24.77
C LEU A 51 -25.49 9.08 -23.25
N ASN A 52 -25.57 10.18 -22.51
CA ASN A 52 -25.71 10.16 -21.06
C ASN A 52 -27.00 9.43 -20.62
N MET A 53 -28.11 9.65 -21.34
CA MET A 53 -29.38 8.94 -21.11
C MET A 53 -29.28 7.43 -21.39
N ILE A 54 -28.41 6.98 -22.30
CA ILE A 54 -28.20 5.53 -22.52
C ILE A 54 -27.44 4.92 -21.34
N TRP A 55 -26.36 5.57 -20.90
CA TRP A 55 -25.48 5.03 -19.85
C TRP A 55 -26.10 5.00 -18.45
N THR A 56 -27.10 5.86 -18.22
CA THR A 56 -27.86 5.92 -16.96
C THR A 56 -29.08 4.99 -16.95
N GLN A 57 -29.39 4.29 -18.06
CA GLN A 57 -30.48 3.32 -18.09
C GLN A 57 -30.11 2.06 -17.30
N ARG A 58 -31.06 1.60 -16.47
CA ARG A 58 -30.89 0.35 -15.70
C ARG A 58 -30.68 -0.86 -16.59
N GLU A 59 -31.26 -0.88 -17.79
CA GLU A 59 -31.09 -2.00 -18.71
C GLU A 59 -29.67 -2.05 -19.27
N TRP A 60 -29.04 -0.90 -19.52
CA TRP A 60 -27.62 -0.82 -19.87
C TRP A 60 -26.74 -1.33 -18.73
N GLU A 61 -26.96 -0.82 -17.53
CA GLU A 61 -26.22 -1.20 -16.32
C GLU A 61 -26.31 -2.71 -16.03
N ASN A 62 -27.53 -3.27 -16.03
CA ASN A 62 -27.75 -4.69 -15.78
C ASN A 62 -27.20 -5.60 -16.87
N THR A 63 -27.15 -5.14 -18.12
CA THR A 63 -26.69 -5.96 -19.25
C THR A 63 -25.17 -5.97 -19.35
N TYR A 64 -24.52 -4.81 -19.17
CA TYR A 64 -23.09 -4.67 -19.47
C TYR A 64 -22.22 -4.32 -18.27
N LEU A 65 -22.69 -3.54 -17.29
CA LEU A 65 -21.80 -2.89 -16.32
C LEU A 65 -21.63 -3.64 -14.99
N LEU A 66 -22.51 -4.59 -14.66
CA LEU A 66 -22.51 -5.28 -13.36
C LEU A 66 -21.84 -6.66 -13.35
N THR A 67 -21.60 -7.28 -14.51
CA THR A 67 -21.13 -8.67 -14.59
C THR A 67 -19.92 -8.82 -15.51
N GLY A 68 -19.01 -9.75 -15.22
CA GLY A 68 -17.85 -10.05 -16.08
C GLY A 68 -18.24 -10.47 -17.50
N LEU A 69 -19.36 -11.20 -17.67
CA LEU A 69 -19.90 -11.53 -18.98
C LEU A 69 -20.40 -10.28 -19.72
N GLY A 70 -21.08 -9.37 -19.04
CA GLY A 70 -21.54 -8.10 -19.61
C GLY A 70 -20.38 -7.23 -20.08
N LEU A 71 -19.35 -7.08 -19.25
CA LEU A 71 -18.13 -6.35 -19.61
C LEU A 71 -17.40 -7.03 -20.77
N SER A 72 -17.44 -8.37 -20.82
CA SER A 72 -16.90 -9.14 -21.94
C SER A 72 -17.60 -8.82 -23.24
N CYS A 73 -18.92 -8.82 -23.25
CA CYS A 73 -19.68 -8.44 -24.43
C CYS A 73 -19.43 -6.98 -24.85
N LEU A 74 -19.26 -6.06 -23.90
CA LEU A 74 -19.06 -4.65 -24.20
C LEU A 74 -17.67 -4.37 -24.78
N PHE A 75 -16.61 -4.93 -24.20
CA PHE A 75 -15.23 -4.63 -24.59
C PHE A 75 -14.68 -5.53 -25.70
N SER A 76 -15.25 -6.73 -25.93
CA SER A 76 -14.94 -7.52 -27.13
C SER A 76 -15.36 -6.82 -28.44
N ASP A 77 -16.26 -5.84 -28.38
CA ASP A 77 -16.61 -5.03 -29.55
C ASP A 77 -15.53 -3.95 -29.82
N CYS A 78 -14.59 -4.26 -30.71
CA CYS A 78 -13.54 -3.32 -31.14
C CYS A 78 -14.12 -2.03 -31.74
N TYR A 79 -15.32 -2.07 -32.34
CA TYR A 79 -15.95 -0.89 -32.91
C TYR A 79 -16.47 0.05 -31.81
N PHE A 80 -17.07 -0.50 -30.76
CA PHE A 80 -17.41 0.25 -29.56
C PHE A 80 -16.17 0.92 -28.95
N LEU A 81 -15.10 0.17 -28.69
CA LEU A 81 -13.87 0.73 -28.11
C LEU A 81 -13.27 1.85 -28.96
N LYS A 82 -13.26 1.68 -30.28
CA LYS A 82 -12.74 2.69 -31.22
C LYS A 82 -13.59 3.96 -31.21
N THR A 83 -14.91 3.83 -31.29
CA THR A 83 -15.82 5.00 -31.27
C THR A 83 -15.72 5.76 -29.95
N VAL A 84 -15.66 5.06 -28.82
CA VAL A 84 -15.43 5.66 -27.49
C VAL A 84 -14.09 6.37 -27.43
N TYR A 85 -13.01 5.73 -27.90
CA TYR A 85 -11.69 6.34 -27.94
C TYR A 85 -11.70 7.66 -28.72
N GLU A 86 -12.32 7.72 -29.89
CA GLU A 86 -12.40 8.95 -30.69
C GLU A 86 -13.14 10.06 -29.95
N VAL A 87 -14.25 9.76 -29.26
CA VAL A 87 -14.98 10.74 -28.44
C VAL A 87 -14.08 11.30 -27.34
N VAL A 88 -13.44 10.43 -26.56
CA VAL A 88 -12.56 10.85 -25.45
C VAL A 88 -11.36 11.63 -25.98
N LYS A 89 -10.80 11.23 -27.13
CA LYS A 89 -9.64 11.87 -27.73
C LYS A 89 -9.94 13.27 -28.25
N VAL A 90 -11.11 13.46 -28.86
CA VAL A 90 -11.60 14.79 -29.25
C VAL A 90 -11.73 15.69 -28.02
N CYS A 91 -12.27 15.18 -26.92
CA CYS A 91 -12.39 15.93 -25.66
C CYS A 91 -11.02 16.31 -25.09
N GLU A 92 -10.06 15.37 -25.08
CA GLU A 92 -8.68 15.62 -24.64
C GLU A 92 -8.03 16.75 -25.46
N HIS A 93 -8.16 16.72 -26.78
CA HIS A 93 -7.57 17.73 -27.66
C HIS A 93 -8.20 19.11 -27.48
N GLU A 94 -9.53 19.18 -27.36
CA GLU A 94 -10.23 20.45 -27.17
C GLU A 94 -9.88 21.05 -25.79
N LEU A 95 -9.80 20.24 -24.73
CA LEU A 95 -9.35 20.68 -23.41
C LEU A 95 -7.92 21.26 -23.44
N LYS A 96 -6.97 20.52 -24.03
CA LYS A 96 -5.57 20.98 -24.14
C LYS A 96 -5.47 22.30 -24.89
N ARG A 97 -6.20 22.44 -26.00
CA ARG A 97 -6.20 23.65 -26.81
C ARG A 97 -6.73 24.85 -26.01
N ARG A 98 -7.84 24.68 -25.30
CA ARG A 98 -8.48 25.75 -24.52
C ARG A 98 -7.62 26.23 -23.36
N ILE A 99 -7.05 25.30 -22.59
CA ILE A 99 -6.12 25.62 -21.50
C ILE A 99 -4.88 26.35 -22.05
N GLY A 100 -4.37 25.93 -23.21
CA GLY A 100 -3.26 26.61 -23.88
C GLY A 100 -3.60 28.02 -24.39
N GLU A 101 -4.87 28.28 -24.73
CA GLU A 101 -5.35 29.60 -25.19
C GLU A 101 -5.54 30.59 -24.02
N GLU A 102 -5.86 30.11 -22.81
CA GLU A 102 -6.07 30.93 -21.61
C GLU A 102 -4.79 31.65 -21.12
N ILE A 103 -3.60 31.10 -21.41
CA ILE A 103 -2.30 31.71 -21.02
C ILE A 103 -2.05 33.05 -21.74
N ASN A 104 -2.72 33.34 -22.85
CA ASN A 104 -2.46 34.53 -23.70
C ASN A 104 -3.42 35.72 -23.50
N GLY A 105 -4.30 35.68 -22.50
CA GLY A 105 -5.01 36.87 -22.00
C GLY A 105 -6.47 37.08 -22.43
N THR A 106 -7.30 37.28 -21.40
CA THR A 106 -8.64 37.91 -21.29
C THR A 106 -9.94 37.17 -21.73
N LEU A 107 -10.52 36.52 -20.71
CA LEU A 107 -11.93 36.49 -20.22
C LEU A 107 -13.10 36.00 -21.10
N SER A 108 -13.68 34.88 -20.69
CA SER A 108 -15.12 34.70 -20.37
C SER A 108 -15.40 33.22 -20.14
N TYR A 109 -15.97 32.86 -18.98
CA TYR A 109 -16.59 31.56 -18.70
C TYR A 109 -17.26 30.99 -19.96
N HIS A 110 -16.73 29.91 -20.52
CA HIS A 110 -17.40 29.17 -21.58
C HIS A 110 -18.43 28.24 -20.94
N THR A 111 -19.54 28.80 -20.46
CA THR A 111 -20.69 28.06 -19.91
C THR A 111 -21.06 26.86 -20.78
N TYR A 112 -21.01 27.03 -22.10
CA TYR A 112 -21.25 25.94 -23.05
C TYR A 112 -20.27 24.77 -22.92
N PHE A 113 -18.97 25.03 -22.77
CA PHE A 113 -17.96 23.97 -22.69
C PHE A 113 -18.01 23.25 -21.33
N VAL A 114 -18.22 23.99 -20.25
CA VAL A 114 -18.49 23.41 -18.92
C VAL A 114 -19.73 22.52 -18.97
N SER A 115 -20.80 22.95 -19.64
CA SER A 115 -21.99 22.12 -19.85
C SER A 115 -21.71 20.84 -20.65
N LEU A 116 -20.82 20.87 -21.64
CA LEU A 116 -20.41 19.66 -22.35
C LEU A 116 -19.62 18.72 -21.44
N LEU A 117 -18.67 19.24 -20.67
CA LEU A 117 -17.88 18.43 -19.74
C LEU A 117 -18.75 17.77 -18.67
N ARG A 118 -19.80 18.46 -18.19
CA ARG A 118 -20.81 17.88 -17.27
C ARG A 118 -21.55 16.67 -17.86
N LEU A 119 -21.67 16.58 -19.19
CA LEU A 119 -22.28 15.41 -19.84
C LEU A 119 -21.28 14.27 -20.08
N ILE A 120 -20.01 14.62 -20.37
CA ILE A 120 -18.95 13.66 -20.71
C ILE A 120 -18.33 13.02 -19.47
N LEU A 121 -18.07 13.79 -18.41
CA LEU A 121 -17.36 13.29 -17.22
C LEU A 121 -18.05 12.12 -16.54
N PRO A 122 -19.38 12.11 -16.31
CA PRO A 122 -20.05 10.96 -15.72
C PRO A 122 -19.90 9.70 -16.58
N PHE A 123 -20.03 9.83 -17.91
CA PHE A 123 -19.81 8.75 -18.86
C PHE A 123 -18.37 8.21 -18.76
N LEU A 124 -17.39 9.11 -18.73
CA LEU A 124 -15.98 8.74 -18.70
C LEU A 124 -15.60 8.06 -17.38
N LEU A 125 -16.07 8.58 -16.25
CA LEU A 125 -15.83 7.97 -14.94
C LEU A 125 -16.45 6.58 -14.84
N GLN A 126 -17.66 6.39 -15.36
CA GLN A 126 -18.31 5.08 -15.40
C GLN A 126 -17.55 4.10 -16.31
N LEU A 127 -17.08 4.56 -17.47
CA LEU A 127 -16.26 3.76 -18.38
C LEU A 127 -14.94 3.33 -17.71
N LEU A 128 -14.23 4.27 -17.07
CA LEU A 128 -12.99 3.97 -16.34
C LEU A 128 -13.24 2.96 -15.22
N ARG A 129 -14.32 3.13 -14.44
CA ARG A 129 -14.75 2.16 -13.43
C ARG A 129 -14.90 0.76 -14.02
N CYS A 130 -15.57 0.65 -15.17
CA CYS A 130 -15.77 -0.63 -15.84
C CYS A 130 -14.45 -1.25 -16.30
N ILE A 131 -13.55 -0.45 -16.86
CA ILE A 131 -12.23 -0.92 -17.26
C ILE A 131 -11.44 -1.37 -16.03
N HIS A 132 -11.39 -0.58 -14.95
CA HIS A 132 -10.71 -0.94 -13.70
C HIS A 132 -11.23 -2.24 -13.08
N SER A 133 -12.54 -2.46 -13.16
CA SER A 133 -13.18 -3.65 -12.62
C SER A 133 -12.77 -4.95 -13.33
N LEU A 134 -12.18 -4.89 -14.54
CA LEU A 134 -11.63 -6.05 -15.24
C LEU A 134 -10.50 -6.76 -14.49
N TRP A 135 -9.91 -6.08 -13.49
CA TRP A 135 -8.87 -6.62 -12.63
C TRP A 135 -9.38 -7.11 -11.26
N ARG A 136 -10.67 -6.93 -10.93
CA ARG A 136 -11.25 -7.51 -9.70
C ARG A 136 -11.35 -9.03 -9.82
N ASP A 137 -11.01 -9.73 -8.73
CA ASP A 137 -11.03 -11.20 -8.68
C ASP A 137 -12.44 -11.78 -8.98
N GLU A 138 -13.51 -11.13 -8.52
CA GLU A 138 -14.88 -11.63 -8.76
C GLU A 138 -15.31 -11.53 -10.23
N ILE A 139 -14.74 -10.57 -10.95
CA ILE A 139 -15.07 -10.28 -12.35
C ILE A 139 -14.14 -11.07 -13.28
N SER A 140 -12.85 -11.17 -12.94
CA SER A 140 -11.82 -11.80 -13.76
C SER A 140 -12.13 -13.26 -14.08
N CYS A 141 -12.77 -13.97 -13.15
CA CYS A 141 -13.15 -15.37 -13.31
C CYS A 141 -14.24 -15.63 -14.37
N ASN A 142 -14.90 -14.58 -14.87
CA ASN A 142 -16.00 -14.66 -15.84
C ASN A 142 -15.72 -13.87 -17.13
N LEU A 143 -14.46 -13.53 -17.39
CA LEU A 143 -14.06 -12.83 -18.62
C LEU A 143 -13.90 -13.77 -19.81
N SER A 144 -14.13 -13.27 -21.02
CA SER A 144 -13.86 -14.00 -22.26
C SER A 144 -12.35 -14.21 -22.48
N GLU A 145 -11.99 -15.27 -23.21
CA GLU A 145 -10.59 -15.55 -23.58
C GLU A 145 -9.95 -14.35 -24.30
N GLU A 146 -10.71 -13.64 -25.13
CA GLU A 146 -10.26 -12.44 -25.85
C GLU A 146 -9.79 -11.34 -24.90
N ILE A 147 -10.57 -11.06 -23.84
CA ILE A 147 -10.22 -10.02 -22.85
C ILE A 147 -9.07 -10.46 -21.97
N GLU A 148 -9.04 -11.73 -21.57
CA GLU A 148 -7.89 -12.27 -20.85
C GLU A 148 -6.62 -12.16 -21.69
N MET A 149 -6.67 -12.46 -22.99
CA MET A 149 -5.55 -12.22 -23.90
C MET A 149 -5.19 -10.74 -24.02
N ALA A 150 -6.15 -9.80 -24.00
CA ALA A 150 -5.85 -8.36 -24.04
C ALA A 150 -5.22 -7.82 -22.76
N LYS A 151 -5.46 -8.48 -21.62
CA LYS A 151 -4.80 -8.18 -20.35
C LYS A 151 -3.33 -8.64 -20.34
N MET A 152 -2.93 -9.52 -21.26
CA MET A 152 -1.59 -10.10 -21.35
C MET A 152 -0.77 -9.47 -22.50
N PRO A 153 0.46 -9.00 -22.24
CA PRO A 153 1.39 -8.72 -23.32
C PRO A 153 1.89 -10.04 -23.94
N MET A 154 1.76 -10.19 -25.25
CA MET A 154 2.33 -11.29 -26.01
C MET A 154 3.85 -11.09 -26.15
N ASN A 155 4.62 -12.16 -25.98
CA ASN A 155 6.07 -12.14 -26.19
C ASN A 155 6.38 -12.54 -27.64
N ASN A 156 6.94 -11.61 -28.42
CA ASN A 156 7.49 -11.86 -29.74
C ASN A 156 9.03 -11.73 -29.68
N ASP A 157 9.76 -12.20 -30.69
CA ASP A 157 11.23 -12.12 -30.77
C ASP A 157 11.78 -10.67 -30.64
N GLU A 158 10.92 -9.65 -30.78
CA GLU A 158 11.21 -8.21 -30.65
C GLU A 158 10.75 -7.57 -29.32
N GLY A 159 10.12 -8.34 -28.41
CA GLY A 159 9.66 -7.88 -27.09
C GLY A 159 8.16 -8.10 -26.83
N PHE A 160 7.66 -7.45 -25.76
CA PHE A 160 6.27 -7.55 -25.30
C PHE A 160 5.34 -6.63 -26.11
N GLN A 161 4.40 -7.19 -26.87
CA GLN A 161 3.38 -6.44 -27.63
C GLN A 161 1.96 -6.76 -27.11
N GLN A 162 1.11 -5.75 -27.01
CA GLN A 162 -0.32 -5.96 -26.72
C GLN A 162 -1.08 -6.30 -28.01
N ASN A 163 -2.18 -7.03 -27.88
CA ASN A 163 -3.13 -7.17 -28.98
C ASN A 163 -3.88 -5.84 -29.24
N GLU A 164 -4.53 -5.72 -30.39
CA GLU A 164 -5.23 -4.49 -30.82
C GLU A 164 -6.26 -4.00 -29.78
N MET A 165 -6.99 -4.94 -29.15
CA MET A 165 -7.97 -4.63 -28.11
C MET A 165 -7.31 -4.08 -26.83
N GLY A 166 -6.23 -4.70 -26.38
CA GLY A 166 -5.45 -4.25 -25.22
C GLY A 166 -4.87 -2.86 -25.46
N GLU A 167 -4.37 -2.60 -26.67
CA GLU A 167 -3.88 -1.28 -27.07
C GLU A 167 -5.01 -0.23 -27.06
N LEU A 168 -6.20 -0.58 -27.55
CA LEU A 168 -7.37 0.31 -27.52
C LEU A 168 -7.84 0.61 -26.09
N LEU A 169 -7.95 -0.42 -25.23
CA LEU A 169 -8.28 -0.24 -23.80
C LEU A 169 -7.28 0.70 -23.11
N GLU A 170 -5.99 0.49 -23.37
CA GLU A 170 -4.92 1.32 -22.83
C GLU A 170 -5.01 2.78 -23.33
N LYS A 171 -5.31 2.98 -24.61
CA LYS A 171 -5.52 4.32 -25.20
C LYS A 171 -6.73 5.04 -24.61
N VAL A 172 -7.84 4.33 -24.41
CA VAL A 172 -9.06 4.87 -23.76
C VAL A 172 -8.74 5.28 -22.32
N LEU A 173 -8.11 4.39 -21.54
CA LEU A 173 -7.68 4.67 -20.17
C LEU A 173 -6.81 5.93 -20.09
N GLU A 174 -5.74 5.98 -20.89
CA GLU A 174 -4.80 7.10 -20.89
C GLU A 174 -5.46 8.43 -21.26
N SER A 175 -6.27 8.43 -22.32
CA SER A 175 -6.95 9.64 -22.76
C SER A 175 -7.98 10.09 -21.71
N GLY A 176 -8.69 9.14 -21.10
CA GLY A 176 -9.62 9.39 -20.01
C GLY A 176 -8.96 10.03 -18.79
N TYR A 177 -7.83 9.48 -18.33
CA TYR A 177 -7.06 10.08 -17.24
C TYR A 177 -6.59 11.49 -17.58
N LYS A 178 -6.09 11.71 -18.81
CA LYS A 178 -5.66 13.05 -19.26
C LYS A 178 -6.82 14.03 -19.26
N VAL A 179 -8.00 13.64 -19.74
CA VAL A 179 -9.22 14.49 -19.70
C VAL A 179 -9.54 14.91 -18.27
N ILE A 180 -9.56 13.95 -17.33
CA ILE A 180 -9.82 14.22 -15.91
C ILE A 180 -8.78 15.17 -15.32
N GLY A 181 -7.49 14.91 -15.53
CA GLY A 181 -6.42 15.76 -15.04
C GLY A 181 -6.46 17.17 -15.61
N LEU A 182 -6.79 17.32 -16.89
CA LEU A 182 -6.97 18.64 -17.52
C LEU A 182 -8.18 19.39 -16.95
N CYS A 183 -9.28 18.68 -16.64
CA CYS A 183 -10.43 19.29 -15.98
C CYS A 183 -10.08 19.86 -14.60
N MET A 184 -9.18 19.22 -13.85
CA MET A 184 -8.73 19.74 -12.55
C MET A 184 -7.97 21.06 -12.64
N SER A 185 -7.38 21.38 -13.79
CA SER A 185 -6.72 22.66 -14.02
C SER A 185 -7.70 23.81 -14.34
N ILE A 186 -8.99 23.52 -14.49
CA ILE A 186 -10.02 24.54 -14.77
C ILE A 186 -10.45 25.20 -13.46
N GLU A 187 -10.49 26.53 -13.43
CA GLU A 187 -10.94 27.30 -12.27
C GLU A 187 -12.38 26.91 -11.88
N GLY A 188 -12.60 26.65 -10.57
CA GLY A 188 -13.90 26.24 -10.05
C GLY A 188 -14.30 24.78 -10.33
N ALA A 189 -13.45 23.97 -10.97
CA ALA A 189 -13.78 22.59 -11.35
C ALA A 189 -14.18 21.71 -10.15
N PHE A 190 -13.49 21.85 -9.03
CA PHE A 190 -13.76 21.09 -7.80
C PHE A 190 -15.12 21.40 -7.17
N ALA A 191 -15.64 22.60 -7.39
CA ALA A 191 -16.94 23.03 -6.86
C ALA A 191 -18.10 22.69 -7.81
N GLU A 192 -17.89 22.81 -9.12
CA GLU A 192 -18.99 22.88 -10.10
C GLU A 192 -19.00 21.78 -11.17
N LEU A 193 -17.88 21.10 -11.38
CA LEU A 193 -17.68 20.19 -12.51
C LEU A 193 -17.43 18.76 -12.09
N LEU A 194 -16.54 18.54 -11.12
CA LEU A 194 -16.16 17.22 -10.64
C LEU A 194 -17.08 16.81 -9.49
N ASP A 195 -17.63 15.60 -9.57
CA ASP A 195 -18.42 15.00 -8.48
C ASP A 195 -17.55 14.01 -7.70
N LYS A 196 -17.35 14.27 -6.39
CA LYS A 196 -16.53 13.42 -5.51
C LYS A 196 -17.03 11.98 -5.53
N SER A 197 -18.34 11.77 -5.43
CA SER A 197 -18.89 10.41 -5.27
C SER A 197 -18.61 9.53 -6.49
N SER A 198 -18.80 10.08 -7.69
CA SER A 198 -18.51 9.42 -8.96
C SER A 198 -17.01 9.22 -9.16
N PHE A 199 -16.19 10.20 -8.74
CA PHE A 199 -14.74 10.11 -8.81
C PHE A 199 -14.20 9.01 -7.89
N SER A 200 -14.59 9.00 -6.62
CA SER A 200 -14.23 7.95 -5.66
C SER A 200 -14.71 6.57 -6.12
N ALA A 201 -15.91 6.47 -6.68
CA ALA A 201 -16.42 5.21 -7.22
C ALA A 201 -15.62 4.71 -8.44
N ALA A 202 -15.13 5.62 -9.30
CA ALA A 202 -14.33 5.25 -10.47
C ALA A 202 -12.94 4.71 -10.09
N PHE A 203 -12.37 5.18 -8.97
CA PHE A 203 -11.06 4.79 -8.49
C PHE A 203 -11.11 3.93 -7.22
N ALA A 204 -12.23 3.25 -6.96
CA ALA A 204 -12.35 2.34 -5.82
C ALA A 204 -11.47 1.08 -5.97
N ASP A 205 -11.05 0.75 -7.19
CA ASP A 205 -10.48 -0.56 -7.54
C ASP A 205 -8.98 -0.50 -7.84
N PHE A 206 -8.28 0.57 -7.44
CA PHE A 206 -6.84 0.66 -7.72
C PHE A 206 -6.02 -0.43 -7.03
N ASP A 207 -6.54 -1.05 -5.97
CA ASP A 207 -5.86 -2.13 -5.24
C ASP A 207 -5.52 -3.35 -6.12
N TYR A 208 -6.27 -3.53 -7.21
CA TYR A 208 -6.10 -4.62 -8.16
C TYR A 208 -5.32 -4.20 -9.42
N MET A 209 -4.97 -2.91 -9.55
CA MET A 209 -4.34 -2.38 -10.75
C MET A 209 -2.83 -2.68 -10.78
N LYS A 210 -2.33 -2.84 -11.99
CA LYS A 210 -0.91 -3.08 -12.28
C LYS A 210 -0.08 -1.81 -12.13
N PHE A 211 1.22 -1.95 -11.86
CA PHE A 211 2.17 -0.83 -11.72
C PHE A 211 2.14 0.13 -12.93
N LYS A 212 2.06 -0.40 -14.15
CA LYS A 212 1.96 0.42 -15.38
C LYS A 212 0.71 1.33 -15.36
N HIS A 213 -0.42 0.83 -14.86
CA HIS A 213 -1.67 1.57 -14.80
C HIS A 213 -1.67 2.56 -13.64
N LEU A 214 -1.21 2.14 -12.47
CA LEU A 214 -1.05 3.00 -11.30
C LEU A 214 -0.11 4.18 -11.60
N ARG A 215 1.01 3.93 -12.29
CA ARG A 215 1.93 4.99 -12.75
C ARG A 215 1.20 6.03 -13.60
N LYS A 216 0.44 5.60 -14.62
CA LYS A 216 -0.30 6.51 -15.51
C LYS A 216 -1.36 7.29 -14.73
N LEU A 217 -2.02 6.64 -13.78
CA LEU A 217 -2.98 7.27 -12.90
C LEU A 217 -2.33 8.35 -12.04
N ILE A 218 -1.13 8.10 -11.49
CA ILE A 218 -0.35 9.11 -10.76
C ILE A 218 -0.06 10.30 -11.67
N ASP A 219 0.57 10.05 -12.82
CA ASP A 219 1.06 11.10 -13.70
C ASP A 219 -0.08 11.97 -14.28
N ALA A 220 -1.24 11.37 -14.59
CA ALA A 220 -2.33 12.05 -15.28
C ALA A 220 -3.50 12.50 -14.39
N VAL A 221 -3.66 11.96 -13.18
CA VAL A 221 -4.80 12.29 -12.30
C VAL A 221 -4.34 12.79 -10.93
N PHE A 222 -3.54 12.02 -10.19
CA PHE A 222 -3.14 12.43 -8.83
C PHE A 222 -2.19 13.62 -8.82
N LEU A 223 -1.31 13.74 -9.82
CA LEU A 223 -0.40 14.88 -9.92
C LEU A 223 -1.16 16.20 -10.21
N PRO A 224 -2.09 16.29 -11.18
CA PRO A 224 -2.99 17.44 -11.30
C PRO A 224 -3.85 17.68 -10.06
N LEU A 225 -4.34 16.63 -9.39
CA LEU A 225 -5.11 16.76 -8.15
C LEU A 225 -4.29 17.49 -7.08
N VAL A 226 -3.07 17.04 -6.80
CA VAL A 226 -2.17 17.65 -5.81
C VAL A 226 -1.84 19.11 -6.17
N ARG A 227 -1.61 19.40 -7.46
CA ARG A 227 -1.21 20.75 -7.90
C ARG A 227 -2.34 21.77 -7.92
N ASN A 228 -3.55 21.34 -8.26
CA ASN A 228 -4.64 22.27 -8.58
C ASN A 228 -5.75 22.30 -7.52
N CYS A 229 -5.79 21.37 -6.56
CA CYS A 229 -6.86 21.32 -5.57
C CYS A 229 -6.72 22.45 -4.54
N PRO A 230 -7.71 23.36 -4.44
CA PRO A 230 -7.69 24.44 -3.45
C PRO A 230 -7.74 23.91 -2.01
N THR A 231 -7.18 24.65 -1.08
CA THR A 231 -7.08 24.28 0.34
C THR A 231 -8.45 23.99 0.99
N GLU A 232 -9.49 24.73 0.60
CA GLU A 232 -10.87 24.53 1.06
C GLU A 232 -11.44 23.14 0.71
N PHE A 233 -10.92 22.52 -0.34
CA PHE A 233 -11.36 21.21 -0.84
C PHE A 233 -10.48 20.04 -0.38
N TRP A 234 -9.38 20.28 0.34
CA TRP A 234 -8.47 19.21 0.78
C TRP A 234 -9.17 18.15 1.63
N LYS A 235 -9.97 18.57 2.62
CA LYS A 235 -10.73 17.63 3.45
C LYS A 235 -11.72 16.79 2.64
N GLU A 236 -12.30 17.36 1.59
CA GLU A 236 -13.26 16.64 0.77
C GLU A 236 -12.57 15.71 -0.22
N TRP A 237 -11.52 16.16 -0.91
CA TRP A 237 -10.93 15.46 -2.06
C TRP A 237 -9.67 14.65 -1.74
N MET A 238 -8.89 15.05 -0.73
CA MET A 238 -7.60 14.42 -0.41
C MET A 238 -7.73 13.34 0.69
N SER A 239 -8.65 13.48 1.65
CA SER A 239 -8.65 12.65 2.87
C SER A 239 -8.91 11.16 2.64
N ASP A 240 -9.76 10.80 1.68
CA ASP A 240 -10.25 9.43 1.54
C ASP A 240 -9.50 8.70 0.40
N LEU A 241 -9.44 9.33 -0.77
CA LEU A 241 -8.84 8.72 -1.95
C LEU A 241 -7.31 8.70 -1.87
N LEU A 242 -6.69 9.85 -1.59
CA LEU A 242 -5.23 9.95 -1.56
C LEU A 242 -4.66 9.16 -0.37
N ARG A 243 -5.35 9.13 0.78
CA ARG A 243 -5.02 8.24 1.91
C ARG A 243 -4.96 6.78 1.48
N THR A 244 -6.05 6.27 0.90
CA THR A 244 -6.13 4.85 0.51
C THR A 244 -5.06 4.53 -0.55
N PHE A 245 -4.88 5.43 -1.51
CA PHE A 245 -3.89 5.28 -2.58
C PHE A 245 -2.44 5.29 -2.07
N LEU A 246 -2.04 6.26 -1.24
CA LEU A 246 -0.68 6.36 -0.73
C LEU A 246 -0.32 5.16 0.16
N ARG A 247 -1.26 4.69 0.98
CA ARG A 247 -1.08 3.47 1.80
C ARG A 247 -0.91 2.23 0.93
N HIS A 248 -1.69 2.11 -0.14
CA HIS A 248 -1.53 1.03 -1.10
C HIS A 248 -0.16 1.08 -1.79
N CYS A 249 0.31 2.27 -2.19
CA CYS A 249 1.66 2.46 -2.72
C CYS A 249 2.76 2.07 -1.71
N GLU A 250 2.61 2.42 -0.42
CA GLU A 250 3.55 1.99 0.63
C GLU A 250 3.67 0.47 0.70
N ASP A 251 2.54 -0.25 0.70
CA ASP A 251 2.52 -1.71 0.78
C ASP A 251 3.12 -2.36 -0.49
N LEU A 252 2.72 -1.89 -1.67
CA LEU A 252 3.23 -2.42 -2.95
C LEU A 252 4.73 -2.21 -3.12
N LEU A 253 5.23 -1.00 -2.84
CA LEU A 253 6.64 -0.68 -2.98
C LEU A 253 7.47 -1.41 -1.91
N TYR A 254 6.95 -1.55 -0.69
CA TYR A 254 7.60 -2.37 0.33
C TYR A 254 7.82 -3.81 -0.15
N TYR A 255 6.75 -4.49 -0.55
CA TYR A 255 6.85 -5.89 -0.99
C TYR A 255 7.77 -6.05 -2.21
N ALA A 256 7.65 -5.16 -3.19
CA ALA A 256 8.41 -5.24 -4.43
C ALA A 256 9.91 -4.98 -4.24
N TRP A 257 10.28 -3.91 -3.53
CA TRP A 257 11.68 -3.61 -3.25
C TRP A 257 12.30 -4.64 -2.31
N PHE A 258 11.55 -5.12 -1.30
CA PHE A 258 12.01 -6.17 -0.41
C PHE A 258 12.32 -7.47 -1.17
N SER A 259 11.38 -7.92 -2.01
CA SER A 259 11.56 -9.12 -2.85
C SER A 259 12.76 -8.95 -3.79
N LEU A 260 12.92 -7.76 -4.39
CA LEU A 260 14.05 -7.50 -5.29
C LEU A 260 15.41 -7.54 -4.56
N MET A 261 15.49 -6.96 -3.38
CA MET A 261 16.74 -6.89 -2.59
C MET A 261 17.20 -8.26 -2.08
N HIS A 262 16.26 -9.12 -1.68
CA HIS A 262 16.60 -10.35 -0.95
C HIS A 262 16.32 -11.63 -1.73
N GLU A 263 15.39 -11.61 -2.67
CA GLU A 263 15.06 -12.78 -3.50
C GLU A 263 15.52 -12.62 -4.96
N GLY A 264 16.06 -11.45 -5.32
CA GLY A 264 16.57 -11.14 -6.65
C GLY A 264 15.49 -10.88 -7.71
N ARG A 265 14.21 -10.91 -7.33
CA ARG A 265 13.04 -10.71 -8.20
C ARG A 265 12.08 -9.73 -7.55
N ALA A 266 11.62 -8.73 -8.30
CA ALA A 266 10.72 -7.73 -7.73
C ALA A 266 9.31 -8.28 -7.47
N LYS A 267 8.91 -9.37 -8.17
CA LYS A 267 7.58 -10.01 -8.06
C LYS A 267 6.42 -9.01 -8.14
N VAL A 268 6.64 -7.91 -8.84
CA VAL A 268 5.65 -6.83 -8.92
C VAL A 268 4.39 -7.36 -9.59
N PRO A 269 3.20 -6.86 -9.22
CA PRO A 269 1.96 -7.20 -9.90
C PRO A 269 1.97 -6.69 -11.36
N TYR A 270 2.48 -7.51 -12.28
CA TYR A 270 2.45 -7.25 -13.72
C TYR A 270 1.16 -7.81 -14.36
N TYR A 271 0.63 -8.93 -13.84
CA TYR A 271 -0.53 -9.70 -14.34
C TYR A 271 -0.81 -10.91 -13.41
N PHE A 272 -2.02 -11.49 -13.47
CA PHE A 272 -2.30 -12.83 -12.95
C PHE A 272 -1.94 -13.86 -14.02
N GLY A 273 -0.88 -14.65 -13.85
CA GLY A 273 -0.52 -15.74 -14.78
C GLY A 273 0.98 -16.07 -14.83
N GLN A 274 1.37 -17.00 -15.71
CA GLN A 274 2.78 -17.27 -16.04
C GLN A 274 3.20 -16.45 -17.27
N LEU A 275 4.27 -15.66 -17.15
CA LEU A 275 4.89 -14.96 -18.28
C LEU A 275 5.52 -16.01 -19.19
N THR A 276 5.14 -16.01 -20.47
CA THR A 276 5.80 -16.82 -21.48
C THR A 276 7.03 -16.07 -22.00
N GLY A 277 8.18 -16.26 -21.37
CA GLY A 277 9.44 -15.63 -21.78
C GLY A 277 10.65 -16.17 -21.04
N SER A 278 11.86 -15.79 -21.49
CA SER A 278 13.08 -16.13 -20.76
C SER A 278 13.09 -15.43 -19.39
N ALA A 279 13.66 -16.08 -18.37
CA ALA A 279 13.74 -15.52 -17.02
C ALA A 279 14.41 -14.13 -17.00
N GLU A 280 15.41 -13.91 -17.86
CA GLU A 280 16.13 -12.63 -18.00
C GLU A 280 15.24 -11.50 -18.54
N ASN A 281 14.40 -11.78 -19.54
CA ASN A 281 13.49 -10.77 -20.11
C ASN A 281 12.41 -10.38 -19.10
N ILE A 282 11.93 -11.35 -18.32
CA ILE A 282 10.99 -11.11 -17.24
C ILE A 282 11.66 -10.20 -16.20
N GLU A 283 12.82 -10.57 -15.67
CA GLU A 283 13.56 -9.79 -14.67
C GLU A 283 13.83 -8.34 -15.12
N LYS A 284 14.25 -8.13 -16.37
CA LYS A 284 14.47 -6.78 -16.93
C LYS A 284 13.19 -5.95 -16.98
N LEU A 285 12.08 -6.55 -17.44
CA LEU A 285 10.78 -5.89 -17.40
C LEU A 285 10.38 -5.58 -15.96
N GLU A 286 10.72 -6.49 -15.02
CA GLU A 286 10.37 -6.29 -13.63
C GLU A 286 11.04 -5.03 -13.07
N HIS A 287 12.36 -4.96 -13.20
CA HIS A 287 13.14 -3.81 -12.79
C HIS A 287 12.62 -2.52 -13.42
N SER A 288 12.33 -2.51 -14.72
CA SER A 288 11.86 -1.32 -15.42
C SER A 288 10.57 -0.77 -14.84
N LEU A 289 9.57 -1.61 -14.56
CA LEU A 289 8.29 -1.12 -14.04
C LEU A 289 8.34 -0.76 -12.57
N LEU A 290 9.15 -1.44 -11.75
CA LEU A 290 9.38 -1.04 -10.36
C LEU A 290 10.02 0.35 -10.30
N LEU A 291 11.06 0.59 -11.10
CA LEU A 291 11.74 1.88 -11.17
C LEU A 291 10.78 2.97 -11.66
N ASP A 292 10.05 2.73 -12.76
CA ASP A 292 9.12 3.71 -13.32
C ASP A 292 7.97 4.05 -12.36
N PHE A 293 7.45 3.06 -11.62
CA PHE A 293 6.41 3.28 -10.62
C PHE A 293 6.97 4.05 -9.41
N THR A 294 8.13 3.66 -8.90
CA THR A 294 8.82 4.37 -7.80
C THR A 294 9.09 5.83 -8.17
N ARG A 295 9.56 6.09 -9.40
CA ARG A 295 9.76 7.46 -9.92
C ARG A 295 8.46 8.26 -9.92
N ALA A 296 7.34 7.66 -10.33
CA ALA A 296 6.05 8.34 -10.34
C ALA A 296 5.57 8.68 -8.92
N VAL A 297 5.68 7.75 -7.98
CA VAL A 297 5.37 7.99 -6.56
C VAL A 297 6.26 9.09 -5.99
N CYS A 298 7.58 9.04 -6.23
CA CYS A 298 8.51 10.08 -5.79
C CYS A 298 8.20 11.45 -6.42
N ARG A 299 7.81 11.50 -7.70
CA ARG A 299 7.33 12.75 -8.34
C ARG A 299 6.08 13.29 -7.66
N LEU A 300 5.12 12.43 -7.32
CA LEU A 300 3.89 12.84 -6.63
C LEU A 300 4.21 13.48 -5.28
N VAL A 301 5.00 12.81 -4.44
CA VAL A 301 5.36 13.36 -3.11
C VAL A 301 6.29 14.56 -3.18
N GLY A 302 7.17 14.62 -4.18
CA GLY A 302 7.95 15.83 -4.45
C GLY A 302 7.09 17.05 -4.81
N ASN A 303 5.92 16.84 -5.43
CA ASN A 303 4.95 17.92 -5.70
C ASN A 303 4.09 18.26 -4.47
N ILE A 304 3.83 17.29 -3.60
CA ILE A 304 3.24 17.56 -2.28
C ILE A 304 4.15 18.49 -1.46
N ALA A 305 5.46 18.33 -1.59
CA ALA A 305 6.49 19.15 -0.94
C ALA A 305 6.80 20.48 -1.67
N SER A 306 6.13 20.78 -2.78
CA SER A 306 6.45 21.99 -3.55
C SER A 306 6.04 23.26 -2.81
N LEU A 307 6.72 24.37 -3.10
CA LEU A 307 6.46 25.67 -2.49
C LEU A 307 5.01 26.15 -2.73
N GLU A 308 4.48 25.85 -3.92
CA GLU A 308 3.11 26.16 -4.34
C GLU A 308 2.08 25.41 -3.47
N SER A 309 2.39 24.17 -3.08
CA SER A 309 1.53 23.33 -2.23
C SER A 309 1.63 23.65 -0.73
N ASN A 310 2.65 24.41 -0.30
CA ASN A 310 2.99 24.64 1.11
C ASN A 310 3.06 26.14 1.51
N ASN A 311 2.49 27.04 0.69
CA ASN A 311 2.38 28.49 0.94
C ASN A 311 3.70 29.19 1.36
N GLY A 312 4.85 28.65 1.01
CA GLY A 312 6.16 29.17 1.41
C GLY A 312 6.50 29.08 2.91
N HIS A 313 5.64 28.50 3.76
CA HIS A 313 5.77 28.59 5.21
C HIS A 313 6.91 27.73 5.80
N LEU A 314 7.31 26.66 5.10
CA LEU A 314 8.38 25.75 5.53
C LEU A 314 9.79 26.25 5.15
N GLN A 315 9.92 27.29 4.32
CA GLN A 315 11.20 27.66 3.71
C GLN A 315 12.04 28.68 4.49
N TYR A 316 11.60 29.12 5.67
CA TYR A 316 12.32 30.13 6.47
C TYR A 316 12.90 29.56 7.77
N PHE A 317 13.62 28.42 7.68
CA PHE A 317 14.51 27.99 8.75
C PHE A 317 15.90 27.73 8.16
N ASP A 318 16.69 28.80 8.09
CA ASP A 318 18.13 28.67 7.87
C ASP A 318 18.74 27.93 9.06
N VAL A 319 19.60 26.95 8.78
CA VAL A 319 20.29 26.10 9.78
C VAL A 319 21.15 26.95 10.73
N SER A 320 21.38 28.22 10.40
CA SER A 320 22.11 29.20 11.20
C SER A 320 21.28 29.86 12.33
N ASP A 321 19.94 29.84 12.25
CA ASP A 321 19.04 30.43 13.24
C ASP A 321 18.27 29.32 14.00
N ILE A 322 19.03 28.54 14.78
CA ILE A 322 18.49 27.63 15.82
C ILE A 322 17.98 28.50 16.98
N ARG A 323 16.93 29.26 16.72
CA ARG A 323 16.03 29.77 17.76
C ARG A 323 14.65 29.32 17.37
N MET A 324 14.23 28.23 18.00
CA MET A 324 12.85 27.76 18.05
C MET A 324 11.90 28.97 18.18
N THR A 325 11.31 29.41 17.07
CA THR A 325 10.04 30.12 17.15
C THR A 325 9.03 29.08 17.62
N ALA A 326 8.31 29.44 18.68
CA ALA A 326 7.40 28.61 19.44
C ALA A 326 6.64 27.58 18.58
N ALA A 327 6.55 26.35 19.11
CA ALA A 327 5.72 25.26 18.61
C ALA A 327 4.45 25.84 17.97
N GLN A 328 4.35 25.72 16.65
CA GLN A 328 3.13 26.08 15.95
C GLN A 328 2.10 24.99 16.26
N ASP A 329 0.90 25.39 16.65
CA ASP A 329 -0.18 24.44 16.95
C ASP A 329 -0.37 23.48 15.76
N HIS A 330 -0.52 22.18 16.01
CA HIS A 330 -0.71 21.15 14.97
C HIS A 330 -1.81 21.52 13.95
N GLU A 331 -2.86 22.21 14.39
CA GLU A 331 -3.94 22.71 13.52
C GLU A 331 -3.43 23.77 12.52
N SER A 332 -2.54 24.67 12.94
CA SER A 332 -2.00 25.74 12.09
C SER A 332 -1.11 25.19 10.96
N VAL A 333 -0.29 24.18 11.25
CA VAL A 333 0.54 23.47 10.25
C VAL A 333 -0.32 22.64 9.29
N SER A 334 -1.36 21.97 9.80
CA SER A 334 -2.30 21.20 8.96
C SER A 334 -3.12 22.06 8.00
N SER A 335 -3.31 23.34 8.33
CA SER A 335 -4.11 24.28 7.52
C SER A 335 -3.29 25.04 6.45
N SER A 336 -1.96 25.05 6.58
CA SER A 336 -1.06 25.87 5.75
C SER A 336 -0.13 25.07 4.84
N SER A 337 0.00 23.76 5.07
CA SER A 337 0.88 22.87 4.33
C SER A 337 0.16 21.58 3.95
N LEU A 338 0.23 21.19 2.67
CA LEU A 338 -0.38 19.95 2.19
C LEU A 338 0.26 18.72 2.85
N ILE A 339 1.59 18.71 3.03
CA ILE A 339 2.27 17.61 3.74
C ILE A 339 1.81 17.53 5.21
N GLY A 340 1.67 18.68 5.89
CA GLY A 340 1.12 18.74 7.25
C GLY A 340 -0.32 18.23 7.32
N PHE A 341 -1.15 18.62 6.35
CA PHE A 341 -2.53 18.14 6.22
C PHE A 341 -2.59 16.61 6.07
N LEU A 342 -1.76 16.03 5.20
CA LEU A 342 -1.76 14.58 4.94
C LEU A 342 -1.27 13.77 6.16
N LEU A 343 -0.30 14.29 6.91
CA LEU A 343 0.18 13.66 8.15
C LEU A 343 -0.88 13.71 9.26
N ALA A 344 -1.55 14.85 9.43
CA ALA A 344 -2.65 15.00 10.39
C ALA A 344 -3.85 14.07 10.07
N ASN A 345 -3.99 13.69 8.80
CA ASN A 345 -5.02 12.78 8.31
C ASN A 345 -4.52 11.35 8.11
N ASP A 346 -3.43 10.90 8.74
CA ASP A 346 -2.96 9.49 8.68
C ASP A 346 -2.84 8.91 7.24
N CYS A 347 -2.49 9.75 6.26
CA CYS A 347 -2.34 9.32 4.86
C CYS A 347 -1.17 8.37 4.63
N PHE A 348 -0.22 8.32 5.59
CA PHE A 348 0.92 7.43 5.58
C PHE A 348 0.84 6.51 6.80
N ARG A 349 1.10 5.21 6.63
CA ARG A 349 1.06 4.25 7.75
C ARG A 349 2.33 4.33 8.57
N ARG A 350 3.47 4.10 7.93
CA ARG A 350 4.76 4.02 8.61
C ARG A 350 5.84 4.88 7.97
N LEU A 351 5.70 5.27 6.69
CA LEU A 351 6.76 5.89 5.90
C LEU A 351 8.03 5.04 5.93
N ARG A 352 8.23 4.14 4.97
CA ARG A 352 9.44 3.30 4.91
C ARG A 352 10.38 3.78 3.83
N ALA A 353 11.67 3.49 3.96
CA ALA A 353 12.64 3.79 2.90
C ALA A 353 12.30 3.12 1.56
N SER A 354 11.56 2.00 1.58
CA SER A 354 11.03 1.32 0.39
C SER A 354 10.09 2.19 -0.43
N PHE A 355 9.38 3.13 0.20
CA PHE A 355 8.50 4.07 -0.50
C PHE A 355 9.26 4.99 -1.46
N PHE A 356 10.55 5.20 -1.22
CA PHE A 356 11.48 5.95 -2.08
C PHE A 356 12.44 5.03 -2.85
N GLY A 357 12.21 3.72 -2.83
CA GLY A 357 13.06 2.71 -3.46
C GLY A 357 14.47 2.63 -2.89
N TYR A 358 14.63 2.86 -1.58
CA TYR A 358 15.90 2.79 -0.87
C TYR A 358 17.03 3.63 -1.50
N TRP A 359 16.66 4.72 -2.19
CA TRP A 359 17.60 5.64 -2.85
C TRP A 359 18.42 5.00 -3.99
N VAL A 360 17.99 3.85 -4.49
CA VAL A 360 18.71 3.10 -5.54
C VAL A 360 18.63 3.83 -6.88
N ASP A 361 17.48 4.43 -7.19
CA ASP A 361 17.27 5.19 -8.42
C ASP A 361 17.46 6.69 -8.23
N ASP A 362 18.41 7.28 -8.95
CA ASP A 362 18.78 8.69 -8.82
C ASP A 362 17.69 9.66 -9.31
N GLU A 363 16.82 9.24 -10.24
CA GLU A 363 15.68 10.06 -10.66
C GLU A 363 14.58 10.09 -9.59
N ALA A 364 14.19 8.93 -9.05
CA ALA A 364 13.26 8.84 -7.94
C ALA A 364 13.80 9.61 -6.72
N THR A 365 15.09 9.45 -6.42
CA THR A 365 15.77 10.12 -5.30
C THR A 365 15.68 11.64 -5.41
N ARG A 366 15.99 12.22 -6.57
CA ARG A 366 15.90 13.68 -6.77
C ARG A 366 14.51 14.24 -6.47
N ASN A 367 13.47 13.50 -6.84
CA ASN A 367 12.09 13.90 -6.60
C ASN A 367 11.66 13.70 -5.13
N ALA A 368 12.23 12.72 -4.42
CA ALA A 368 11.88 12.41 -3.04
C ALA A 368 12.57 13.31 -2.00
N ILE A 369 13.76 13.85 -2.30
CA ILE A 369 14.55 14.65 -1.34
C ILE A 369 13.75 15.84 -0.76
N PRO A 370 13.08 16.70 -1.55
CA PRO A 370 12.30 17.82 -1.00
C PRO A 370 11.26 17.36 0.03
N PHE A 371 10.55 16.28 -0.28
CA PHE A 371 9.56 15.70 0.63
C PHE A 371 10.17 15.20 1.94
N CYS A 372 11.32 14.53 1.87
CA CYS A 372 11.98 14.04 3.08
C CYS A 372 12.57 15.17 3.94
N ARG A 373 13.02 16.28 3.33
CA ARG A 373 13.41 17.49 4.06
C ARG A 373 12.24 18.08 4.83
N ASP A 374 11.09 18.24 4.17
CA ASP A 374 9.87 18.75 4.81
C ASP A 374 9.46 17.85 5.99
N LEU A 375 9.56 16.52 5.85
CA LEU A 375 9.29 15.58 6.94
C LEU A 375 10.25 15.75 8.13
N VAL A 376 11.55 15.95 7.89
CA VAL A 376 12.54 16.21 8.95
C VAL A 376 12.25 17.54 9.66
N GLN A 377 11.90 18.58 8.90
CA GLN A 377 11.54 19.88 9.46
C GLN A 377 10.27 19.79 10.29
N LEU A 378 9.23 19.12 9.78
CA LEU A 378 8.00 18.86 10.50
C LEU A 378 8.25 18.04 11.77
N ALA A 379 9.19 17.09 11.76
CA ALA A 379 9.58 16.37 12.96
C ALA A 379 10.16 17.31 14.04
N GLY A 380 10.84 18.39 13.64
CA GLY A 380 11.37 19.41 14.56
C GLY A 380 10.32 20.37 15.09
N VAL A 381 9.27 20.65 14.31
CA VAL A 381 8.19 21.59 14.68
C VAL A 381 7.04 20.90 15.41
N THR A 382 6.79 19.63 15.09
CA THR A 382 5.70 18.81 15.62
C THR A 382 6.24 17.76 16.58
N GLU A 383 5.50 17.42 17.64
CA GLU A 383 5.86 16.32 18.54
C GLU A 383 5.34 14.96 18.02
N ASP A 384 5.23 14.79 16.70
CA ASP A 384 4.69 13.56 16.10
C ASP A 384 5.72 12.42 16.20
N PRO A 385 5.47 11.36 17.01
CA PRO A 385 6.41 10.27 17.21
C PRO A 385 6.66 9.46 15.92
N ARG A 386 5.73 9.48 14.94
CA ARG A 386 5.89 8.78 13.65
C ARG A 386 7.05 9.36 12.86
N LEU A 387 7.18 10.69 12.85
CA LEU A 387 8.25 11.36 12.13
C LEU A 387 9.61 11.11 12.80
N LYS A 388 9.65 11.09 14.13
CA LYS A 388 10.87 10.73 14.88
C LYS A 388 11.33 9.30 14.55
N LEU A 389 10.41 8.34 14.57
CA LEU A 389 10.69 6.94 14.21
C LEU A 389 11.11 6.82 12.74
N PHE A 390 10.44 7.52 11.83
CA PHE A 390 10.83 7.55 10.42
C PHE A 390 12.28 8.05 10.23
N VAL A 391 12.66 9.15 10.88
CA VAL A 391 14.02 9.69 10.77
C VAL A 391 15.07 8.72 11.30
N LEU A 392 14.80 8.11 12.46
CA LEU A 392 15.73 7.22 13.17
C LEU A 392 15.85 5.83 12.54
N ASP A 393 14.72 5.19 12.25
CA ASP A 393 14.68 3.78 11.91
C ASP A 393 14.72 3.53 10.40
N GLU A 394 14.26 4.48 9.59
CA GLU A 394 14.10 4.32 8.14
C GLU A 394 15.04 5.24 7.35
N LEU A 395 14.96 6.56 7.56
CA LEU A 395 15.67 7.56 6.76
C LEU A 395 17.18 7.48 6.97
N LEU A 396 17.68 7.67 8.20
CA LEU A 396 19.13 7.68 8.46
C LEU A 396 19.82 6.37 8.08
N PRO A 397 19.33 5.17 8.48
CA PRO A 397 19.97 3.91 8.11
C PRO A 397 20.04 3.71 6.60
N SER A 398 18.96 4.00 5.86
CA SER A 398 18.94 3.86 4.41
C SER A 398 19.86 4.86 3.70
N LEU A 399 19.96 6.11 4.19
CA LEU A 399 20.91 7.10 3.68
C LEU A 399 22.36 6.66 3.88
N ILE A 400 22.72 6.18 5.08
CA ILE A 400 24.08 5.73 5.37
C ILE A 400 24.45 4.54 4.49
N ARG A 401 23.54 3.54 4.36
CA ARG A 401 23.73 2.38 3.48
C ARG A 401 23.89 2.78 2.01
N ARG A 402 23.21 3.83 1.53
CA ARG A 402 23.37 4.37 0.17
C ARG A 402 24.71 5.07 -0.05
N ILE A 403 25.11 5.93 0.90
CA ILE A 403 26.27 6.84 0.83
C ILE A 403 27.60 6.11 1.10
N ASP A 404 27.59 4.96 1.76
CA ASP A 404 28.80 4.15 1.97
C ASP A 404 29.09 3.27 0.76
N ASP A 405 30.08 3.67 -0.05
CA ASP A 405 30.45 2.92 -1.25
C ASP A 405 31.10 1.56 -0.98
N GLN A 406 31.63 1.34 0.23
CA GLN A 406 32.38 0.13 0.59
C GLN A 406 31.53 -0.90 1.34
N LEU A 407 30.32 -0.53 1.76
CA LEU A 407 29.46 -1.40 2.56
C LEU A 407 28.83 -2.50 1.70
N PRO A 408 29.06 -3.80 2.00
CA PRO A 408 28.37 -4.89 1.31
C PRO A 408 26.97 -5.07 1.89
N CYS A 409 26.01 -4.26 1.42
CA CYS A 409 24.59 -4.34 1.74
C CYS A 409 23.72 -4.51 0.48
N ALA A 410 22.48 -4.95 0.66
CA ALA A 410 21.54 -5.19 -0.44
C ALA A 410 21.32 -3.95 -1.33
N ILE A 411 21.25 -2.76 -0.72
CA ILE A 411 21.10 -1.48 -1.44
C ILE A 411 22.28 -1.26 -2.40
N ARG A 412 23.52 -1.43 -1.92
CA ARG A 412 24.74 -1.25 -2.73
C ARG A 412 24.86 -2.31 -3.83
N HIS A 413 24.53 -3.56 -3.51
CA HIS A 413 24.50 -4.62 -4.51
C HIS A 413 23.53 -4.30 -5.65
N LEU A 414 22.34 -3.79 -5.31
CA LEU A 414 21.31 -3.47 -6.29
C LEU A 414 21.68 -2.27 -7.17
N ILE A 415 22.30 -1.23 -6.61
CA ILE A 415 22.83 -0.08 -7.37
C ILE A 415 23.85 -0.55 -8.42
N CYS A 416 24.77 -1.44 -8.03
CA CYS A 416 25.74 -2.03 -8.95
C CYS A 416 25.05 -2.89 -10.03
N LYS A 417 24.03 -3.68 -9.66
CA LYS A 417 23.30 -4.57 -10.58
C LYS A 417 22.47 -3.80 -11.62
N LEU A 418 21.85 -2.68 -11.23
CA LEU A 418 20.96 -1.91 -12.11
C LEU A 418 21.69 -0.92 -13.03
N ASN A 419 23.03 -0.92 -13.07
CA ASN A 419 23.87 -0.08 -13.95
C ASN A 419 23.50 1.42 -13.91
N SER A 420 23.07 1.94 -12.76
CA SER A 420 22.81 3.36 -12.61
C SER A 420 24.16 4.10 -12.48
N ASN A 421 24.52 4.92 -13.46
CA ASN A 421 25.58 5.91 -13.30
C ASN A 421 25.20 6.79 -12.10
N ILE A 422 25.86 6.56 -10.96
CA ILE A 422 25.61 7.32 -9.74
C ILE A 422 25.98 8.77 -9.99
N SER A 423 25.02 9.67 -9.78
CA SER A 423 25.22 11.11 -9.88
C SER A 423 25.86 11.64 -8.60
N ASP A 424 27.04 12.25 -8.74
CA ASP A 424 27.71 12.94 -7.64
C ASP A 424 26.83 14.02 -7.01
N ASP A 425 25.96 14.65 -7.79
CA ASP A 425 25.07 15.70 -7.29
C ASP A 425 23.95 15.13 -6.40
N VAL A 426 23.43 13.94 -6.74
CA VAL A 426 22.47 13.23 -5.89
C VAL A 426 23.12 12.81 -4.57
N ASN A 427 24.34 12.27 -4.62
CA ASN A 427 25.08 11.91 -3.41
C ASN A 427 25.32 13.13 -2.50
N LYS A 428 25.69 14.29 -3.06
CA LYS A 428 25.83 15.53 -2.28
C LYS A 428 24.50 15.93 -1.61
N ALA A 429 23.40 15.81 -2.33
CA ALA A 429 22.07 16.13 -1.80
C ALA A 429 21.65 15.16 -0.68
N LEU A 430 21.96 13.87 -0.81
CA LEU A 430 21.71 12.86 0.24
C LEU A 430 22.58 13.10 1.48
N ILE A 431 23.84 13.51 1.31
CA ILE A 431 24.72 13.90 2.43
C ILE A 431 24.14 15.13 3.16
N ALA A 432 23.59 16.10 2.42
CA ALA A 432 22.92 17.25 3.02
C ALA A 432 21.68 16.82 3.82
N LEU A 433 20.82 15.98 3.27
CA LEU A 433 19.64 15.44 3.97
C LEU A 433 20.03 14.63 5.23
N CYS A 434 21.10 13.82 5.14
CA CYS A 434 21.64 13.08 6.28
C CYS A 434 22.13 14.02 7.39
N ARG A 435 22.76 15.13 7.00
CA ARG A 435 23.22 16.18 7.94
C ARG A 435 22.05 16.90 8.62
N GLU A 436 21.04 17.29 7.85
CA GLU A 436 19.80 17.90 8.38
C GLU A 436 19.12 16.97 9.39
N SER A 437 19.03 15.67 9.06
CA SER A 437 18.47 14.64 9.94
C SER A 437 19.27 14.47 11.24
N TYR A 438 20.61 14.51 11.16
CA TYR A 438 21.49 14.45 12.32
C TYR A 438 21.34 15.67 13.24
N TYR A 439 21.20 16.87 12.66
CA TYR A 439 21.02 18.10 13.44
C TYR A 439 19.68 18.13 14.16
N TYR A 440 18.61 17.67 13.52
CA TYR A 440 17.31 17.47 14.19
C TYR A 440 17.45 16.60 15.45
N LEU A 441 18.10 15.44 15.33
CA LEU A 441 18.27 14.53 16.47
C LEU A 441 19.20 15.08 17.56
N SER A 442 20.24 15.80 17.16
CA SER A 442 21.21 16.39 18.10
C SER A 442 20.62 17.57 18.88
N SER A 443 19.64 18.28 18.30
CA SER A 443 18.94 19.37 18.97
C SER A 443 17.92 18.89 20.00
N ASN A 444 17.40 17.66 19.82
CA ASN A 444 16.43 17.01 20.71
C ASN A 444 17.09 15.99 21.67
N ALA A 445 18.36 16.21 22.01
CA ALA A 445 19.24 15.23 22.67
C ALA A 445 18.95 14.96 24.17
N ASP A 446 17.97 15.62 24.79
CA ASP A 446 17.60 15.30 26.18
C ASP A 446 16.94 13.91 26.34
N GLU A 447 16.51 13.26 25.25
CA GLU A 447 15.90 11.92 25.27
C GLU A 447 16.62 10.84 24.41
N CYS A 448 17.57 11.22 23.57
CA CYS A 448 18.26 10.30 22.65
C CYS A 448 19.58 9.79 23.26
N GLN A 449 19.49 8.89 24.25
CA GLN A 449 20.67 8.31 24.95
C GLN A 449 21.67 7.55 24.06
N ASN A 450 21.36 7.29 22.78
CA ASN A 450 22.19 6.48 21.89
C ASN A 450 23.06 7.26 20.89
N ILE A 451 22.97 8.60 20.83
CA ILE A 451 23.65 9.39 19.78
C ILE A 451 24.87 10.15 20.29
N VAL A 452 24.97 10.44 21.59
CA VAL A 452 26.05 11.29 22.14
C VAL A 452 26.95 10.50 23.08
N GLY A 453 27.89 9.78 22.49
CA GLY A 453 29.17 9.50 23.15
C GLY A 453 30.07 10.73 22.99
N GLU A 454 30.28 11.44 24.10
CA GLU A 454 31.33 12.45 24.34
C GLU A 454 31.20 13.85 23.69
N GLY A 455 31.33 14.86 24.57
CA GLY A 455 31.91 16.18 24.21
C GLY A 455 30.92 17.29 23.88
N LYS A 456 30.59 18.11 24.89
CA LYS A 456 30.02 19.45 24.72
C LYS A 456 31.08 20.39 24.13
N ASP A 457 31.29 20.37 22.82
CA ASP A 457 31.94 21.44 22.08
C ASP A 457 31.02 21.86 20.93
N ILE A 458 30.30 22.96 21.17
CA ILE A 458 29.26 23.54 20.30
C ILE A 458 29.88 24.25 19.08
N ASP A 459 31.20 24.47 19.09
CA ASP A 459 31.88 25.33 18.11
C ASP A 459 32.21 24.64 16.76
N ASN A 460 31.84 23.37 16.53
CA ASN A 460 32.10 22.73 15.24
C ASN A 460 31.11 21.59 14.86
N PHE A 461 29.83 21.94 14.69
CA PHE A 461 28.77 21.00 14.26
C PHE A 461 29.07 20.24 12.96
N SER A 462 29.75 20.88 12.00
CA SER A 462 30.12 20.23 10.73
C SER A 462 31.11 19.10 10.94
N ASP A 463 32.13 19.31 11.78
CA ASP A 463 33.11 18.26 12.09
C ASP A 463 32.51 17.17 12.97
N ASN A 464 31.54 17.51 13.84
CA ASN A 464 30.80 16.53 14.64
C ASN A 464 29.96 15.60 13.75
N PHE A 465 29.24 16.13 12.76
CA PHE A 465 28.50 15.32 11.79
C PHE A 465 29.42 14.39 11.01
N MET A 466 30.54 14.89 10.47
CA MET A 466 31.47 14.08 9.68
C MET A 466 32.10 12.96 10.52
N ARG A 467 32.46 13.23 11.78
CA ARG A 467 32.96 12.21 12.72
C ARG A 467 31.89 11.17 13.05
N TRP A 468 30.66 11.61 13.33
CA TRP A 468 29.53 10.72 13.59
C TRP A 468 29.26 9.80 12.38
N LEU A 469 29.15 10.38 11.18
CA LEU A 469 28.89 9.62 9.95
C LEU A 469 29.99 8.59 9.68
N ALA A 470 31.27 8.97 9.88
CA ALA A 470 32.39 8.04 9.74
C ALA A 470 32.32 6.89 10.76
N SER A 471 31.89 7.17 11.99
CA SER A 471 31.68 6.13 13.01
C SER A 471 30.55 5.17 12.64
N GLN A 472 29.42 5.69 12.14
CA GLN A 472 28.29 4.84 11.70
C GLN A 472 28.67 3.93 10.54
N LYS A 473 29.37 4.48 9.54
CA LYS A 473 29.94 3.70 8.41
C LYS A 473 30.84 2.57 8.89
N LYS A 474 31.76 2.88 9.82
CA LYS A 474 32.68 1.89 10.39
C LYS A 474 31.95 0.77 11.14
N ASP A 475 30.93 1.11 11.94
CA ASP A 475 30.13 0.13 12.68
C ASP A 475 29.39 -0.82 11.72
N LEU A 476 28.73 -0.28 10.70
CA LEU A 476 28.03 -1.07 9.69
C LEU A 476 28.99 -1.96 8.89
N CYS A 477 30.13 -1.44 8.45
CA CYS A 477 31.15 -2.24 7.77
C CYS A 477 31.67 -3.37 8.67
N THR A 478 31.90 -3.09 9.95
CA THR A 478 32.33 -4.13 10.91
C THR A 478 31.30 -5.26 10.98
N LYS A 479 30.00 -4.93 11.09
CA LYS A 479 28.89 -5.90 11.05
C LYS A 479 28.82 -6.69 9.74
N ALA A 480 28.94 -6.01 8.61
CA ALA A 480 28.78 -6.63 7.30
C ALA A 480 29.92 -7.60 6.94
N TYR A 481 31.12 -7.39 7.48
CA TYR A 481 32.27 -8.28 7.30
C TYR A 481 32.44 -9.33 8.41
N HIS A 482 31.57 -9.35 9.42
CA HIS A 482 31.58 -10.42 10.41
C HIS A 482 31.17 -11.75 9.77
N ALA A 483 31.83 -12.84 10.20
CA ALA A 483 31.41 -14.18 9.82
C ALA A 483 30.04 -14.50 10.43
N ALA A 484 29.28 -15.35 9.75
CA ALA A 484 28.02 -15.86 10.27
C ALA A 484 28.23 -16.41 11.70
N PRO A 485 27.38 -16.04 12.67
CA PRO A 485 27.47 -16.58 14.02
C PRO A 485 27.32 -18.10 14.00
N ASN A 486 28.11 -18.79 14.84
CA ASN A 486 28.11 -20.25 14.92
C ASN A 486 26.71 -20.82 15.24
N GLU A 487 25.78 -20.03 15.79
CA GLU A 487 24.41 -20.47 16.03
C GLU A 487 23.64 -20.79 14.72
N PHE A 488 24.09 -20.24 13.59
CA PHE A 488 23.54 -20.51 12.25
C PHE A 488 24.21 -21.71 11.55
N ASP A 489 25.28 -22.29 12.10
CA ASP A 489 25.95 -23.44 11.50
C ASP A 489 25.02 -24.66 11.47
N GLY A 490 24.83 -25.24 10.28
CA GLY A 490 24.01 -26.45 10.07
C GLY A 490 22.52 -26.21 9.90
N TRP A 491 22.07 -24.95 9.80
CA TRP A 491 20.71 -24.59 9.44
C TRP A 491 20.55 -24.42 7.93
N GLU A 492 19.35 -24.69 7.40
CA GLU A 492 19.02 -24.47 5.97
C GLU A 492 18.92 -22.98 5.59
N ILE A 493 19.13 -22.07 6.54
CA ILE A 493 18.86 -20.63 6.40
C ILE A 493 20.18 -19.87 6.35
N GLU A 494 20.38 -19.12 5.26
CA GLU A 494 21.57 -18.29 5.08
C GLU A 494 21.51 -17.07 6.01
N TRP A 495 22.56 -16.87 6.80
CA TRP A 495 22.66 -15.73 7.70
C TRP A 495 22.81 -14.42 6.92
N ASN A 496 22.02 -13.42 7.30
CA ASN A 496 22.04 -12.08 6.74
C ASN A 496 22.11 -11.06 7.89
N TRP A 497 23.21 -10.33 7.95
CA TRP A 497 23.46 -9.33 8.99
C TRP A 497 22.41 -8.20 9.01
N GLU A 498 21.80 -7.86 7.87
CA GLU A 498 20.75 -6.83 7.79
C GLU A 498 19.46 -7.30 8.47
N PHE A 499 19.11 -8.58 8.30
CA PHE A 499 17.95 -9.18 8.98
C PHE A 499 18.20 -9.37 10.47
N GLU A 500 19.41 -9.71 10.87
CA GLU A 500 19.76 -9.76 12.29
C GLU A 500 19.67 -8.38 12.94
N GLU A 501 20.13 -7.33 12.26
CA GLU A 501 20.00 -5.94 12.73
C GLU A 501 18.52 -5.54 12.88
N GLU A 502 17.69 -5.84 11.88
CA GLU A 502 16.24 -5.59 11.92
C GLU A 502 15.56 -6.37 13.06
N PHE A 503 15.89 -7.66 13.21
CA PHE A 503 15.38 -8.51 14.29
C PHE A 503 15.73 -7.94 15.67
N ARG A 504 16.99 -7.53 15.89
CA ARG A 504 17.43 -6.94 17.16
C ARG A 504 16.71 -5.63 17.48
N ARG A 505 16.33 -4.84 16.48
CA ARG A 505 15.52 -3.62 16.66
C ARG A 505 14.05 -3.94 16.95
N TYR A 506 13.49 -4.95 16.29
CA TYR A 506 12.09 -5.34 16.45
C TYR A 506 11.81 -6.10 17.75
N LEU A 507 12.77 -6.89 18.25
CA LEU A 507 12.59 -7.76 19.42
C LEU A 507 12.10 -7.00 20.68
N PRO A 508 12.68 -5.85 21.10
CA PRO A 508 12.17 -5.11 22.25
C PRO A 508 10.73 -4.62 22.08
N LEU A 509 10.34 -4.22 20.87
CA LEU A 509 8.97 -3.86 20.53
C LEU A 509 8.05 -5.07 20.67
N TYR A 510 8.42 -6.22 20.12
CA TYR A 510 7.63 -7.45 20.21
C TYR A 510 7.42 -7.89 21.66
N ILE A 511 8.48 -7.89 22.48
CA ILE A 511 8.37 -8.16 23.91
C ILE A 511 7.46 -7.15 24.61
N GLY A 512 7.50 -5.87 24.20
CA GLY A 512 6.56 -4.86 24.67
C GLY A 512 5.12 -5.19 24.28
N MET A 513 4.85 -5.58 23.03
CA MET A 513 3.52 -6.00 22.58
C MET A 513 2.97 -7.17 23.40
N LEU A 514 3.80 -8.17 23.71
CA LEU A 514 3.40 -9.29 24.56
C LEU A 514 2.99 -8.82 25.97
N LYS A 515 3.76 -7.91 26.57
CA LYS A 515 3.43 -7.34 27.90
C LYS A 515 2.13 -6.54 27.87
N GLU A 516 1.87 -5.81 26.79
CA GLU A 516 0.61 -5.09 26.64
C GLU A 516 -0.58 -6.04 26.51
N VAL A 517 -0.45 -7.14 25.76
CA VAL A 517 -1.51 -8.17 25.67
C VAL A 517 -1.75 -8.83 27.03
N ASP A 518 -0.70 -9.19 27.75
CA ASP A 518 -0.77 -9.82 29.08
C ASP A 518 -1.40 -8.88 30.12
N ALA A 519 -1.18 -7.57 30.00
CA ALA A 519 -1.77 -6.55 30.87
C ALA A 519 -3.25 -6.27 30.57
N ILE A 520 -3.74 -6.60 29.37
CA ILE A 520 -5.15 -6.46 29.00
C ILE A 520 -5.91 -7.64 29.61
N ASP A 521 -6.58 -7.37 30.72
CA ASP A 521 -7.36 -8.34 31.50
C ASP A 521 -8.35 -9.15 30.63
N CYS A 522 -8.06 -10.44 30.37
CA CYS A 522 -8.90 -11.36 29.60
C CYS A 522 -10.17 -11.82 30.36
N SER A 523 -10.38 -11.34 31.59
CA SER A 523 -11.43 -11.84 32.49
C SER A 523 -12.84 -11.28 32.24
N SER A 524 -12.99 -10.20 31.45
CA SER A 524 -14.31 -9.65 31.12
C SER A 524 -14.88 -10.30 29.86
N LYS A 525 -16.04 -10.96 30.01
CA LYS A 525 -16.84 -11.68 28.98
C LYS A 525 -17.32 -10.85 27.77
N ASP A 526 -16.79 -9.64 27.56
CA ASP A 526 -17.22 -8.76 26.49
C ASP A 526 -16.19 -8.76 25.36
N ASP A 527 -16.66 -9.05 24.14
CA ASP A 527 -15.92 -8.83 22.89
C ASP A 527 -15.58 -7.33 22.78
N HIS A 528 -14.44 -6.93 23.35
CA HIS A 528 -13.94 -5.57 23.22
C HIS A 528 -13.81 -5.20 21.73
N SER A 529 -14.40 -4.07 21.34
CA SER A 529 -14.15 -3.53 20.01
C SER A 529 -12.66 -3.19 19.86
N ASP A 530 -12.09 -3.33 18.65
CA ASP A 530 -10.67 -3.01 18.41
C ASP A 530 -10.31 -1.59 18.88
N ARG A 531 -11.29 -0.66 18.89
CA ARG A 531 -11.11 0.70 19.41
C ARG A 531 -10.92 0.75 20.93
N GLU A 532 -11.66 -0.04 21.69
CA GLU A 532 -11.48 -0.15 23.15
C GLU A 532 -10.13 -0.74 23.52
N ILE A 533 -9.65 -1.72 22.74
CA ILE A 533 -8.33 -2.32 22.94
C ILE A 533 -7.24 -1.26 22.75
N LEU A 534 -7.36 -0.46 21.69
CA LEU A 534 -6.41 0.63 21.41
C LEU A 534 -6.39 1.66 22.55
N GLU A 535 -7.54 1.94 23.17
CA GLU A 535 -7.65 2.84 24.31
C GLU A 535 -7.08 2.25 25.61
N LYS A 536 -7.09 0.92 25.76
CA LYS A 536 -6.52 0.20 26.91
C LYS A 536 -5.00 0.05 26.87
N LEU A 537 -4.38 0.13 25.69
CA LEU A 537 -2.91 0.07 25.55
C LEU A 537 -2.24 1.22 26.33
N ASN A 538 -1.10 0.92 26.96
CA ASN A 538 -0.33 1.89 27.73
C ASN A 538 -0.02 3.13 26.87
N PRO A 539 -0.38 4.36 27.31
CA PRO A 539 -0.13 5.58 26.56
C PRO A 539 1.34 5.81 26.20
N GLU A 540 2.28 5.47 27.09
CA GLU A 540 3.72 5.59 26.84
C GLU A 540 4.18 4.59 25.77
N PHE A 541 3.67 3.37 25.81
CA PHE A 541 3.95 2.35 24.78
C PHE A 541 3.39 2.79 23.41
N ARG A 542 2.14 3.27 23.39
CA ARG A 542 1.50 3.79 22.19
C ARG A 542 2.27 4.98 21.62
N PHE A 543 2.68 5.93 22.45
CA PHE A 543 3.44 7.10 22.02
C PHE A 543 4.81 6.69 21.47
N LYS A 544 5.54 5.84 22.20
CA LYS A 544 6.88 5.36 21.81
C LYS A 544 6.91 4.68 20.44
N TYR A 545 5.87 3.93 20.10
CA TYR A 545 5.77 3.18 18.84
C TYR A 545 4.73 3.76 17.87
N ALA A 546 4.26 4.98 18.14
CA ALA A 546 3.28 5.72 17.38
C ALA A 546 2.00 4.93 17.00
N ILE A 547 1.49 4.13 17.93
CA ILE A 547 0.28 3.31 17.73
C ILE A 547 -0.96 4.18 17.95
N ASN A 548 -1.44 4.79 16.86
CA ASN A 548 -2.52 5.77 16.88
C ASN A 548 -3.86 5.29 16.28
N SER A 549 -3.88 4.14 15.60
CA SER A 549 -5.04 3.61 14.88
C SER A 549 -5.15 2.10 15.00
N VAL A 550 -6.38 1.57 14.89
CA VAL A 550 -6.66 0.13 14.81
C VAL A 550 -6.11 -0.49 13.52
N GLU A 551 -5.84 0.32 12.50
CA GLU A 551 -5.22 -0.10 11.24
C GLU A 551 -3.69 -0.15 11.35
N HIS A 552 -3.11 0.28 12.47
CA HIS A 552 -1.67 0.29 12.67
C HIS A 552 -1.13 -1.14 12.73
N HIS A 553 -0.04 -1.43 12.01
CA HIS A 553 0.47 -2.80 11.88
C HIS A 553 0.77 -3.47 13.24
N HIS A 554 1.38 -2.73 14.18
CA HIS A 554 1.65 -3.25 15.53
C HIS A 554 0.35 -3.51 16.32
N PHE A 555 -0.68 -2.69 16.12
CA PHE A 555 -1.99 -2.94 16.73
C PHE A 555 -2.64 -4.20 16.15
N ILE A 556 -2.57 -4.40 14.83
CA ILE A 556 -3.06 -5.62 14.17
C ILE A 556 -2.32 -6.85 14.75
N THR A 557 -1.01 -6.78 14.95
CA THR A 557 -0.24 -7.86 15.59
C THR A 557 -0.68 -8.09 17.04
N ILE A 558 -0.84 -7.05 17.85
CA ILE A 558 -1.37 -7.13 19.22
C ILE A 558 -2.76 -7.82 19.23
N SER A 559 -3.67 -7.39 18.34
CA SER A 559 -5.00 -7.96 18.21
C SER A 559 -4.95 -9.44 17.79
N LYS A 560 -4.04 -9.82 16.89
CA LYS A 560 -3.80 -11.22 16.50
C LYS A 560 -3.28 -12.06 17.67
N ILE A 561 -2.26 -11.59 18.38
CA ILE A 561 -1.69 -12.27 19.56
C ILE A 561 -2.79 -12.51 20.59
N ARG A 562 -3.59 -11.46 20.89
CA ARG A 562 -4.71 -11.56 21.82
C ARG A 562 -5.77 -12.58 21.36
N ARG A 563 -6.24 -12.50 20.11
CA ARG A 563 -7.22 -13.46 19.56
C ARG A 563 -6.69 -14.89 19.54
N GLY A 564 -5.38 -15.06 19.36
CA GLY A 564 -4.69 -16.35 19.48
C GLY A 564 -4.71 -16.90 20.92
N ALA A 565 -4.54 -16.02 21.93
CA ALA A 565 -4.66 -16.37 23.34
C ALA A 565 -6.10 -16.71 23.75
N ASP A 566 -7.09 -15.92 23.29
CA ASP A 566 -8.53 -16.15 23.51
C ASP A 566 -8.98 -17.51 22.95
N HIS A 567 -8.33 -18.03 21.90
CA HIS A 567 -8.66 -19.33 21.32
C HIS A 567 -8.34 -20.49 22.27
N PHE A 568 -7.32 -20.38 23.12
CA PHE A 568 -6.97 -21.42 24.09
C PHE A 568 -7.99 -21.45 25.23
N ASP A 569 -8.33 -20.28 25.80
CA ASP A 569 -9.34 -20.15 26.85
C ASP A 569 -10.76 -20.44 26.35
N SER A 570 -11.09 -20.11 25.10
CA SER A 570 -12.36 -20.47 24.48
C SER A 570 -12.48 -21.97 24.22
N VAL A 571 -11.39 -22.66 23.87
CA VAL A 571 -11.39 -24.12 23.67
C VAL A 571 -11.52 -24.82 25.03
N MET A 572 -10.81 -24.35 26.06
CA MET A 572 -10.93 -24.86 27.43
C MET A 572 -12.31 -24.59 28.04
N ASN A 573 -12.87 -23.39 27.88
CA ASN A 573 -14.24 -23.10 28.32
C ASN A 573 -15.30 -23.92 27.56
N ARG A 574 -15.09 -24.23 26.27
CA ARG A 574 -16.01 -25.11 25.53
C ARG A 574 -15.90 -26.57 25.98
N LEU A 575 -14.74 -26.99 26.46
CA LEU A 575 -14.53 -28.30 27.08
C LEU A 575 -15.14 -28.36 28.49
N GLU A 576 -15.09 -27.25 29.25
CA GLU A 576 -15.69 -27.14 30.60
C GLU A 576 -17.22 -26.98 30.58
N ASN A 577 -17.79 -26.35 29.54
CA ASN A 577 -19.23 -26.11 29.42
C ASN A 577 -20.02 -27.21 28.67
N ILE A 578 -19.45 -28.40 28.49
CA ILE A 578 -20.23 -29.59 28.10
C ILE A 578 -21.00 -30.06 29.33
N GLU A 579 -22.11 -29.38 29.62
CA GLU A 579 -23.10 -29.81 30.60
C GLU A 579 -23.84 -31.05 30.08
N THR A 580 -23.23 -32.22 30.26
CA THR A 580 -23.99 -33.44 30.53
C THR A 580 -23.71 -33.86 31.97
N PRO A 581 -24.73 -34.29 32.73
CA PRO A 581 -24.54 -34.55 34.15
C PRO A 581 -23.51 -35.68 34.32
N PHE A 582 -22.41 -35.39 35.00
CA PHE A 582 -21.36 -36.35 35.42
C PHE A 582 -21.87 -37.39 36.45
N SER A 583 -23.14 -37.79 36.38
CA SER A 583 -23.80 -38.63 37.38
C SER A 583 -24.72 -39.67 36.76
N THR A 584 -24.24 -40.44 35.79
CA THR A 584 -24.56 -41.87 35.61
C THR A 584 -23.84 -42.40 34.37
N PHE A 585 -22.55 -42.70 34.50
CA PHE A 585 -21.91 -43.66 33.61
C PHE A 585 -21.25 -44.73 34.47
N TYR A 586 -21.88 -45.90 34.51
CA TYR A 586 -21.30 -47.11 35.06
C TYR A 586 -20.13 -47.51 34.16
N PHE A 587 -18.91 -47.19 34.59
CA PHE A 587 -17.59 -47.78 34.35
C PHE A 587 -17.21 -48.60 33.09
N ASN A 588 -18.04 -48.75 32.06
CA ASN A 588 -17.78 -49.71 30.97
C ASN A 588 -17.97 -49.21 29.53
N ASP A 589 -18.21 -47.93 29.26
CA ASP A 589 -18.18 -47.41 27.88
C ASP A 589 -17.08 -46.37 27.67
N VAL A 590 -15.84 -46.86 27.74
CA VAL A 590 -14.65 -46.16 27.24
C VAL A 590 -14.76 -45.93 25.72
N GLU A 591 -15.52 -46.77 25.02
CA GLU A 591 -15.67 -46.72 23.57
C GLU A 591 -16.47 -45.49 23.10
N ASP A 592 -17.56 -45.13 23.78
CA ASP A 592 -18.37 -43.96 23.43
C ASP A 592 -17.72 -42.62 23.84
N SER A 593 -16.98 -42.60 24.94
CA SER A 593 -16.21 -41.41 25.38
C SER A 593 -15.04 -41.11 24.43
N VAL A 594 -14.39 -42.17 23.93
CA VAL A 594 -13.37 -42.07 22.88
C VAL A 594 -13.99 -41.70 21.54
N ARG A 595 -15.23 -42.11 21.25
CA ARG A 595 -15.94 -41.77 20.02
C ARG A 595 -16.32 -40.29 19.93
N VAL A 596 -16.76 -39.67 21.03
CA VAL A 596 -17.04 -38.21 21.08
C VAL A 596 -15.75 -37.39 20.93
N LEU A 597 -14.63 -37.87 21.52
CA LEU A 597 -13.32 -37.24 21.36
C LEU A 597 -12.77 -37.41 19.93
N LEU A 598 -12.94 -38.59 19.33
CA LEU A 598 -12.59 -38.89 17.94
C LEU A 598 -13.43 -38.06 16.96
N ASP A 599 -14.76 -37.97 17.14
CA ASP A 599 -15.65 -37.23 16.25
C ASP A 599 -15.46 -35.69 16.36
N SER A 600 -15.02 -35.18 17.52
CA SER A 600 -14.81 -33.74 17.73
C SER A 600 -13.41 -33.26 17.33
N ILE A 601 -12.38 -34.10 17.49
CA ILE A 601 -10.98 -33.73 17.21
C ILE A 601 -10.52 -34.21 15.82
N LEU A 602 -10.97 -35.37 15.33
CA LEU A 602 -10.56 -35.86 13.99
C LEU A 602 -11.24 -35.13 12.84
N TYR A 603 -12.44 -34.54 13.03
CA TYR A 603 -13.10 -33.74 12.00
C TYR A 603 -12.25 -32.51 11.60
N PHE A 604 -11.44 -31.99 12.52
CA PHE A 604 -10.51 -30.89 12.25
C PHE A 604 -9.20 -31.31 11.58
N TRP A 605 -8.87 -32.61 11.58
CA TRP A 605 -7.55 -33.13 11.14
C TRP A 605 -7.61 -33.99 9.87
N GLU A 606 -8.77 -34.13 9.23
CA GLU A 606 -8.88 -34.68 7.88
C GLU A 606 -8.86 -33.54 6.85
N PRO A 607 -7.73 -33.33 6.15
CA PRO A 607 -7.22 -34.39 5.28
C PRO A 607 -5.68 -34.39 5.17
N GLN A 608 -4.95 -35.31 5.83
CA GLN A 608 -3.58 -35.62 5.35
C GLN A 608 -2.88 -36.94 5.78
N PHE A 609 -3.45 -37.86 6.58
CA PHE A 609 -2.69 -39.08 6.97
C PHE A 609 -3.47 -40.41 6.90
N HIS A 610 -2.77 -41.43 6.36
CA HIS A 610 -3.22 -42.79 6.07
C HIS A 610 -3.47 -43.64 7.35
N PRO A 611 -4.37 -44.64 7.34
CA PRO A 611 -4.86 -45.36 8.54
C PRO A 611 -3.86 -46.20 9.37
N LEU A 612 -2.58 -46.30 8.98
CA LEU A 612 -1.63 -47.25 9.57
C LEU A 612 -0.73 -46.68 10.69
N ILE A 613 -0.89 -45.40 11.04
CA ILE A 613 -0.07 -44.72 12.06
C ILE A 613 -0.72 -44.77 13.47
N ARG A 614 -1.90 -45.39 13.61
CA ARG A 614 -2.75 -45.26 14.82
C ARG A 614 -2.31 -46.06 16.05
N GLU A 615 -1.43 -47.05 15.93
CA GLU A 615 -1.01 -47.86 17.10
C GLU A 615 0.15 -47.23 17.90
N GLY A 616 1.08 -46.52 17.23
CA GLY A 616 2.25 -45.92 17.89
C GLY A 616 1.96 -44.69 18.74
N HIS A 617 0.90 -43.94 18.43
CA HIS A 617 0.57 -42.67 19.11
C HIS A 617 -0.40 -42.84 20.30
N LYS A 618 -0.93 -44.05 20.52
CA LYS A 618 -1.80 -44.35 21.66
C LYS A 618 -1.09 -44.15 23.00
N SER A 619 0.19 -44.50 23.06
CA SER A 619 1.03 -44.32 24.25
C SER A 619 1.33 -42.85 24.54
N LEU A 620 1.52 -42.04 23.50
CA LEU A 620 1.75 -40.59 23.63
C LEU A 620 0.49 -39.86 24.11
N LEU A 621 -0.67 -40.24 23.56
CA LEU A 621 -1.97 -39.68 23.97
C LEU A 621 -2.32 -40.04 25.42
N LEU A 622 -2.06 -41.28 25.85
CA LEU A 622 -2.23 -41.69 27.25
C LEU A 622 -1.28 -40.94 28.19
N TRP A 623 -0.04 -40.68 27.77
CA TRP A 623 0.91 -39.88 28.54
C TRP A 623 0.44 -38.42 28.71
N ILE A 624 -0.06 -37.78 27.64
CA ILE A 624 -0.62 -36.41 27.69
C ILE A 624 -1.82 -36.34 28.63
N ILE A 625 -2.72 -37.32 28.60
CA ILE A 625 -3.87 -37.42 29.51
C ILE A 625 -3.41 -37.55 30.97
N GLU A 626 -2.32 -38.30 31.22
CA GLU A 626 -1.73 -38.45 32.55
C GLU A 626 -1.07 -37.16 33.08
N GLN A 627 -0.50 -36.32 32.19
CA GLN A 627 0.04 -35.01 32.55
C GLN A 627 -1.06 -34.00 32.87
N LEU A 628 -2.14 -33.99 32.06
CA LEU A 628 -3.29 -33.11 32.28
C LEU A 628 -4.05 -33.44 33.57
N ALA A 629 -4.09 -34.72 33.98
CA ALA A 629 -4.69 -35.14 35.25
C ALA A 629 -3.85 -34.80 36.49
N LYS A 630 -2.53 -34.58 36.34
CA LYS A 630 -1.60 -34.24 37.43
C LYS A 630 -1.45 -32.72 37.63
N GLY A 631 -1.89 -31.89 36.69
CA GLY A 631 -1.79 -30.42 36.72
C GLY A 631 -2.84 -29.70 37.59
N LYS A 632 -3.26 -30.29 38.73
CA LYS A 632 -4.04 -29.55 39.74
C LYS A 632 -3.11 -28.95 40.78
N GLU A 633 -2.41 -27.90 40.36
CA GLU A 633 -1.84 -26.84 41.21
C GLU A 633 -1.53 -25.67 40.26
N PHE A 634 -2.51 -24.79 40.09
CA PHE A 634 -2.33 -23.48 39.47
C PHE A 634 -1.50 -22.62 40.41
N GLU A 635 -0.20 -22.51 40.13
CA GLU A 635 0.63 -21.40 40.60
C GLU A 635 1.13 -20.64 39.38
N ASP A 636 0.72 -19.37 39.34
CA ASP A 636 1.21 -18.25 38.54
C ASP A 636 1.10 -18.34 37.01
N PHE A 637 0.32 -17.40 36.44
CA PHE A 637 0.24 -17.12 35.00
C PHE A 637 1.64 -17.13 34.39
N GLN A 638 1.92 -18.10 33.52
CA GLN A 638 3.12 -18.06 32.71
C GLN A 638 2.95 -16.94 31.66
N PRO A 639 3.93 -16.04 31.50
CA PRO A 639 3.86 -14.99 30.50
C PRO A 639 3.70 -15.59 29.11
N LEU A 640 2.95 -14.92 28.23
CA LEU A 640 2.80 -15.29 26.82
C LEU A 640 4.16 -15.64 26.21
N THR A 641 4.31 -16.90 25.77
CA THR A 641 5.55 -17.38 25.17
C THR A 641 5.71 -16.82 23.75
N PRO A 642 6.88 -16.27 23.38
CA PRO A 642 7.14 -15.82 22.01
C PRO A 642 6.86 -16.90 20.94
N ASP A 643 6.04 -16.58 19.93
CA ASP A 643 5.84 -17.42 18.73
C ASP A 643 6.60 -16.80 17.53
N PRO A 644 7.49 -17.55 16.84
CA PRO A 644 8.15 -17.08 15.63
C PRO A 644 7.21 -16.51 14.57
N ARG A 645 5.96 -17.01 14.48
CA ARG A 645 4.95 -16.63 13.48
C ARG A 645 4.35 -15.23 13.70
N ASP A 646 4.60 -14.62 14.86
CA ASP A 646 4.21 -13.24 15.11
C ASP A 646 5.17 -12.23 14.48
N PHE A 647 6.38 -12.68 14.12
CA PHE A 647 7.37 -11.86 13.44
C PHE A 647 7.06 -11.75 11.94
N PRO A 648 7.54 -10.68 11.27
CA PRO A 648 7.59 -10.66 9.82
C PRO A 648 8.25 -11.94 9.28
N ILE A 649 7.75 -12.46 8.15
CA ILE A 649 8.15 -13.77 7.60
C ILE A 649 9.68 -13.88 7.42
N HIS A 650 10.35 -12.79 7.02
CA HIS A 650 11.80 -12.79 6.85
C HIS A 650 12.60 -12.79 8.16
N LEU A 651 11.96 -12.45 9.28
CA LEU A 651 12.55 -12.46 10.63
C LEU A 651 12.18 -13.73 11.42
N GLU A 652 11.18 -14.50 10.99
CA GLU A 652 10.78 -15.77 11.62
C GLU A 652 11.97 -16.72 11.87
N PRO A 653 12.93 -16.90 10.95
CA PRO A 653 14.13 -17.70 11.21
C PRO A 653 14.97 -17.23 12.41
N TYR A 654 15.13 -15.91 12.54
CA TYR A 654 15.92 -15.28 13.60
C TYR A 654 15.20 -15.38 14.94
N ALA A 655 13.88 -15.22 14.93
CA ALA A 655 13.01 -15.44 16.09
C ALA A 655 13.08 -16.90 16.56
N LEU A 656 12.95 -17.86 15.63
CA LEU A 656 13.05 -19.29 15.92
C LEU A 656 14.41 -19.64 16.54
N LEU A 657 15.49 -19.10 15.99
CA LEU A 657 16.83 -19.30 16.53
C LEU A 657 16.97 -18.70 17.93
N TYR A 658 16.52 -17.46 18.13
CA TYR A 658 16.54 -16.78 19.43
C TYR A 658 15.78 -17.57 20.49
N ILE A 659 14.55 -18.01 20.17
CA ILE A 659 13.69 -18.78 21.07
C ILE A 659 14.35 -20.11 21.42
N ARG A 660 14.85 -20.87 20.44
CA ARG A 660 15.54 -22.14 20.70
C ARG A 660 16.79 -21.98 21.55
N THR A 661 17.59 -20.94 21.32
CA THR A 661 18.82 -20.67 22.09
C THR A 661 18.50 -20.27 23.52
N LYS A 662 17.44 -19.47 23.74
CA LYS A 662 16.96 -19.12 25.08
C LYS A 662 16.38 -20.33 25.83
N LEU A 663 15.64 -21.21 25.14
CA LEU A 663 15.14 -22.46 25.74
C LEU A 663 16.28 -23.42 26.12
N LYS A 664 17.29 -23.57 25.27
CA LYS A 664 18.49 -24.38 25.58
C LYS A 664 19.28 -23.84 26.77
N THR A 665 19.35 -22.52 26.94
CA THR A 665 20.06 -21.91 28.07
C THR A 665 19.26 -21.99 29.38
N SER A 666 17.92 -22.08 29.34
CA SER A 666 17.09 -22.38 30.52
C SER A 666 17.17 -23.84 30.97
N GLU A 667 17.36 -24.81 30.06
CA GLU A 667 17.53 -26.23 30.41
C GLU A 667 18.88 -26.52 31.09
N VAL A 668 19.88 -25.65 30.94
CA VAL A 668 21.21 -25.80 31.57
C VAL A 668 21.25 -25.24 33.01
N CYS A 669 20.17 -24.58 33.45
CA CYS A 669 20.04 -24.01 34.80
C CYS A 669 19.08 -24.78 35.73
N HIS A 670 18.65 -25.99 35.36
CA HIS A 670 17.83 -26.87 36.21
C HIS A 670 18.58 -28.13 36.66
#